data_AF-A0A2P4XYF3-F1
#
_entry.id   AF-A0A2P4XYF3-F1
#
_cell.length_a   1.000
_cell.length_b   1.000
_cell.length_c   1.000
_cell.angle_alpha   90.00
_cell.angle_beta   90.00
_cell.angle_gamma   90.00
#
_symmetry.space_group_name_H-M   'P 1'
#
loop_
_entity.id
_entity.type
_entity.pdbx_description
1 polymer ?
#
loop_
_entity_poly.entity_id
_entity_poly.type
_entity_poly.pdbx_seq_one_letter_code
_entity_poly.pdbx_strand_id
1 'polypeptide(L)'
;GGAVGIQSTKDAWVLIGVIGHLVNTYVRSIYGEEEYGYRIQLAMDALTTMELTVDQRSPALLSFEVDVYSEYDPLSLTMLDVKAPLVLHMIEQRVGPKHLSIAIQRVVSGGGAGAAASATSGPILSEPLTTLSFLKMVKTIAGAAGQDLTKSFLTSWIIEPGMPFFTVGYWYNRKQTQAEVVLQQEIPPGGKLYTGPITITIVEDTSEYTYQKRIEHKRHKFDFPCHSKVRKKRRKRQGLADPDDSVSVGGPGMGLNDTPVFWVKIDTGCAWLRHVVMHQPDFNWMEQLLSDKKVGSRVHAARALALFHRPHEKPNVMSCRVLTECMSGLTTHSRRLRAEAAQSLGIWQSIHAPLTNANTQLPIWKAMHNLVRIFKEHFFDRATDMPLPNYFLPSGGKVILEALGAQQASISSKQIQVQDYAAGEYEIKKSIPKALAMIRAQNGKSPPEIETFLLQLLTENDNSKNYVEMDDQSQVADDCYYIGNLVLSLSVLSLDRPARSDDGDAVVVREILRYLHYDQVQPSYNKTITVCCLEALCNLVLAGCCEEKLVNFHSFASPKHSNLVRKAAIESILRLYFSEDPNGDNNSPSMVSTLLSNSYGATAAMLWLCELLKTEQSPGIRLFAVQVCLNCMRGFPPGVGKEVLATWDHSYTLGLMNYIEMKEPTSFVLKSPEKDKVQGLFDRPNLSKLRDDSSSAKRIVEEIWNLMNTTAAMDQRLRVALIVLYRKVWGETTPISVAHIVQDKPANWAGGYESLRLMMEESKNRMLMNGGRGGSNAGLNGTDTSNDHKRGFSSTASSPADAALEQFRGKKFKFKMGDTTFRSHKL
;
A
#
# COMPACT_ATOMS: atom_id res chain seq x y z
N GLY A 1 -18.14 10.46 -12.32
CA GLY A 1 -17.75 10.93 -13.64
C GLY A 1 -18.98 11.32 -14.45
N GLY A 2 -19.79 10.36 -14.89
CA GLY A 2 -20.91 10.63 -15.81
C GLY A 2 -22.11 11.40 -15.24
N ALA A 3 -22.40 11.28 -13.94
CA ALA A 3 -23.57 11.94 -13.32
C ALA A 3 -23.22 13.16 -12.44
N VAL A 4 -21.94 13.30 -12.04
CA VAL A 4 -21.47 14.36 -11.12
C VAL A 4 -20.15 14.89 -11.66
N GLY A 5 -20.16 16.17 -12.04
CA GLY A 5 -18.96 16.91 -12.42
C GLY A 5 -18.27 17.53 -11.21
N ILE A 6 -16.95 17.60 -11.22
CA ILE A 6 -16.14 18.35 -10.24
C ILE A 6 -15.77 19.71 -10.80
N GLN A 7 -15.59 20.72 -9.95
CA GLN A 7 -15.24 22.08 -10.41
C GLN A 7 -13.80 22.15 -10.90
N SER A 8 -12.90 21.48 -10.19
CA SER A 8 -11.49 21.39 -10.51
C SER A 8 -10.99 19.98 -10.21
N THR A 9 -9.95 19.57 -10.92
CA THR A 9 -9.13 18.37 -10.65
C THR A 9 -8.61 18.32 -9.21
N LYS A 10 -8.45 19.47 -8.53
CA LYS A 10 -8.14 19.54 -7.09
C LYS A 10 -9.20 18.86 -6.20
N ASP A 11 -10.44 18.76 -6.70
CA ASP A 11 -11.56 18.11 -6.01
C ASP A 11 -11.74 16.64 -6.41
N ALA A 12 -10.84 16.08 -7.23
CA ALA A 12 -10.93 14.70 -7.72
C ALA A 12 -11.00 13.65 -6.59
N TRP A 13 -10.37 13.95 -5.44
CA TRP A 13 -10.43 13.08 -4.26
C TRP A 13 -11.87 12.81 -3.79
N VAL A 14 -12.79 13.77 -3.93
CA VAL A 14 -14.19 13.58 -3.52
C VAL A 14 -14.83 12.49 -4.37
N LEU A 15 -14.63 12.55 -5.69
CA LEU A 15 -15.20 11.58 -6.62
C LEU A 15 -14.61 10.17 -6.37
N ILE A 16 -13.28 10.07 -6.26
CA ILE A 16 -12.59 8.80 -6.02
C ILE A 16 -12.96 8.23 -4.65
N GLY A 17 -13.05 9.08 -3.63
CA GLY A 17 -13.51 8.70 -2.30
C GLY A 17 -14.94 8.16 -2.30
N VAL A 18 -15.87 8.81 -3.01
CA VAL A 18 -17.25 8.33 -3.15
C VAL A 18 -17.29 6.98 -3.87
N ILE A 19 -16.55 6.82 -4.97
CA ILE A 19 -16.48 5.53 -5.68
C ILE A 19 -15.93 4.43 -4.76
N GLY A 20 -14.83 4.69 -4.05
CA GLY A 20 -14.26 3.74 -3.11
C GLY A 20 -15.21 3.39 -1.95
N HIS A 21 -15.94 4.37 -1.43
CA HIS A 21 -16.96 4.15 -0.40
C HIS A 21 -18.13 3.29 -0.92
N LEU A 22 -18.62 3.53 -2.15
CA LEU A 22 -19.65 2.69 -2.77
C LEU A 22 -19.16 1.26 -2.98
N VAL A 23 -17.93 1.07 -3.45
CA VAL A 23 -17.31 -0.27 -3.58
C VAL A 23 -17.22 -0.96 -2.22
N ASN A 24 -16.76 -0.25 -1.19
CA ASN A 24 -16.67 -0.82 0.15
C ASN A 24 -18.06 -1.16 0.73
N THR A 25 -19.08 -0.35 0.44
CA THR A 25 -20.47 -0.62 0.85
C THR A 25 -21.04 -1.85 0.11
N TYR A 26 -20.76 -1.97 -1.18
CA TYR A 26 -21.09 -3.16 -1.96
C TYR A 26 -20.43 -4.41 -1.36
N VAL A 27 -19.13 -4.35 -1.07
CA VAL A 27 -18.42 -5.47 -0.42
C VAL A 27 -19.04 -5.82 0.93
N ARG A 28 -19.36 -4.82 1.74
CA ARG A 28 -20.02 -5.02 3.03
C ARG A 28 -21.38 -5.73 2.89
N SER A 29 -22.14 -5.40 1.84
CA SER A 29 -23.45 -6.03 1.58
C SER A 29 -23.36 -7.46 1.04
N ILE A 30 -22.38 -7.75 0.18
CA ILE A 30 -22.26 -9.05 -0.50
C ILE A 30 -21.40 -10.05 0.30
N TYR A 31 -20.28 -9.58 0.85
CA TYR A 31 -19.28 -10.41 1.55
C TYR A 31 -19.26 -10.20 3.06
N GLY A 32 -20.11 -9.31 3.59
CA GLY A 32 -20.26 -9.07 5.02
C GLY A 32 -19.24 -8.11 5.65
N GLU A 33 -19.41 -7.90 6.96
CA GLU A 33 -18.62 -6.94 7.75
C GLU A 33 -17.13 -7.30 7.84
N GLU A 34 -16.80 -8.59 7.85
CA GLU A 34 -15.42 -9.04 8.04
C GLU A 34 -14.57 -8.77 6.79
N GLU A 35 -15.08 -9.03 5.59
CA GLU A 35 -14.35 -8.70 4.36
C GLU A 35 -14.22 -7.18 4.19
N TYR A 36 -15.26 -6.42 4.50
CA TYR A 36 -15.24 -4.95 4.50
C TYR A 36 -14.19 -4.41 5.48
N GLY A 37 -14.20 -4.86 6.73
CA GLY A 37 -13.23 -4.43 7.73
C GLY A 37 -11.79 -4.82 7.37
N TYR A 38 -11.60 -5.99 6.78
CA TYR A 38 -10.29 -6.43 6.29
C TYR A 38 -9.78 -5.52 5.16
N ARG A 39 -10.62 -5.16 4.19
CA ARG A 39 -10.24 -4.21 3.12
C ARG A 39 -9.81 -2.84 3.65
N ILE A 40 -10.50 -2.32 4.66
CA ILE A 40 -10.11 -1.06 5.31
C ILE A 40 -8.74 -1.19 5.97
N GLN A 41 -8.48 -2.32 6.63
CA GLN A 41 -7.17 -2.59 7.23
C GLN A 41 -6.06 -2.60 6.18
N LEU A 42 -6.24 -3.33 5.06
CA LEU A 42 -5.25 -3.37 3.98
C LEU A 42 -4.99 -1.98 3.36
N ALA A 43 -6.03 -1.15 3.21
CA ALA A 43 -5.87 0.22 2.74
C ALA A 43 -5.06 1.07 3.75
N MET A 44 -5.26 0.89 5.05
CA MET A 44 -4.47 1.57 6.09
C MET A 44 -3.00 1.13 6.09
N ASP A 45 -2.74 -0.16 5.88
CA ASP A 45 -1.39 -0.72 5.77
C ASP A 45 -0.67 -0.19 4.53
N ALA A 46 -1.37 -0.12 3.38
CA ALA A 46 -0.86 0.48 2.16
C ALA A 46 -0.50 1.95 2.36
N LEU A 47 -1.40 2.74 2.96
CA LEU A 47 -1.15 4.14 3.27
C LEU A 47 0.07 4.32 4.18
N THR A 48 0.18 3.51 5.24
CA THR A 48 1.32 3.54 6.16
C THR A 48 2.64 3.29 5.43
N THR A 49 2.64 2.30 4.53
CA THR A 49 3.84 1.95 3.75
C THR A 49 4.21 3.04 2.76
N MET A 50 3.23 3.66 2.09
CA MET A 50 3.48 4.78 1.20
C MET A 50 4.12 5.97 1.93
N GLU A 51 3.61 6.30 3.13
CA GLU A 51 4.14 7.38 3.97
C GLU A 51 5.59 7.14 4.42
N LEU A 52 5.94 5.90 4.76
CA LEU A 52 7.29 5.54 5.22
C LEU A 52 8.32 5.46 4.10
N THR A 53 7.88 5.13 2.89
CA THR A 53 8.80 4.86 1.78
C THR A 53 9.06 6.08 0.91
N VAL A 54 8.24 7.14 0.98
CA VAL A 54 8.34 8.30 0.08
C VAL A 54 9.69 9.01 0.26
N ASP A 55 10.42 9.27 -0.83
CA ASP A 55 11.76 9.87 -0.76
C ASP A 55 11.75 11.34 -0.30
N GLN A 56 10.72 12.11 -0.69
CA GLN A 56 10.61 13.55 -0.39
C GLN A 56 9.42 13.84 0.55
N ARG A 57 8.41 14.57 0.06
CA ARG A 57 7.21 14.97 0.79
C ARG A 57 6.04 14.07 0.40
N SER A 58 5.29 13.60 1.38
CA SER A 58 4.08 12.83 1.13
C SER A 58 3.02 13.70 0.43
N PRO A 59 2.34 13.18 -0.60
CA PRO A 59 1.31 13.95 -1.30
C PRO A 59 0.07 14.17 -0.41
N ALA A 60 -0.53 15.35 -0.55
CA ALA A 60 -1.83 15.66 0.06
C ALA A 60 -2.98 15.34 -0.92
N LEU A 61 -4.22 15.20 -0.42
CA LEU A 61 -5.37 14.99 -1.30
C LEU A 61 -5.73 16.27 -2.08
N LEU A 62 -5.44 17.43 -1.50
CA LEU A 62 -5.68 18.73 -2.10
C LEU A 62 -4.39 19.55 -2.07
N SER A 63 -3.79 19.78 -3.24
CA SER A 63 -2.61 20.63 -3.38
C SER A 63 -3.01 22.06 -3.79
N PHE A 64 -2.48 23.04 -3.05
CA PHE A 64 -2.62 24.46 -3.38
C PHE A 64 -1.49 24.98 -4.27
N GLU A 65 -0.43 24.20 -4.48
CA GLU A 65 0.69 24.61 -5.32
C GLU A 65 0.24 24.78 -6.76
N VAL A 66 0.72 25.84 -7.40
CA VAL A 66 0.46 26.18 -8.80
C VAL A 66 1.40 25.35 -9.69
N ASP A 67 1.46 24.05 -9.45
CA ASP A 67 2.03 23.13 -10.43
C ASP A 67 0.85 22.57 -11.22
N VAL A 68 0.71 23.09 -12.44
CA VAL A 68 -0.34 22.77 -13.43
C VAL A 68 -0.48 21.26 -13.66
N TYR A 69 0.53 20.49 -13.23
CA TYR A 69 0.68 19.08 -13.52
C TYR A 69 0.78 18.17 -12.30
N SER A 70 0.76 18.71 -11.09
CA SER A 70 0.84 17.93 -9.84
C SER A 70 -0.26 16.87 -9.70
N GLU A 71 -1.42 17.09 -10.30
CA GLU A 71 -2.56 16.17 -10.31
C GLU A 71 -2.35 14.88 -11.12
N TYR A 72 -1.34 14.85 -12.00
CA TYR A 72 -0.99 13.67 -12.79
C TYR A 72 0.29 12.98 -12.29
N ASP A 73 0.86 13.44 -11.18
CA ASP A 73 2.00 12.78 -10.57
C ASP A 73 1.63 11.33 -10.19
N PRO A 74 2.35 10.31 -10.68
CA PRO A 74 1.98 8.93 -10.44
C PRO A 74 1.95 8.52 -8.95
N LEU A 75 2.82 9.11 -8.12
CA LEU A 75 2.81 8.87 -6.67
C LEU A 75 1.57 9.50 -6.01
N SER A 76 1.15 10.67 -6.49
CA SER A 76 -0.07 11.34 -6.03
C SER A 76 -1.33 10.56 -6.42
N LEU A 77 -1.38 9.96 -7.62
CA LEU A 77 -2.52 9.14 -8.06
C LEU A 77 -2.68 7.86 -7.23
N THR A 78 -1.60 7.14 -6.97
CA THR A 78 -1.65 5.94 -6.11
C THR A 78 -2.07 6.30 -4.68
N MET A 79 -1.61 7.44 -4.16
CA MET A 79 -2.03 7.93 -2.85
C MET A 79 -3.53 8.28 -2.83
N LEU A 80 -4.01 8.91 -3.90
CA LEU A 80 -5.40 9.32 -4.04
C LEU A 80 -6.35 8.13 -3.98
N ASP A 81 -6.02 7.04 -4.67
CA ASP A 81 -6.83 5.81 -4.73
C ASP A 81 -6.92 5.09 -3.38
N VAL A 82 -5.91 5.20 -2.52
CA VAL A 82 -5.88 4.58 -1.18
C VAL A 82 -6.46 5.52 -0.12
N LYS A 83 -6.00 6.78 -0.09
CA LYS A 83 -6.31 7.74 0.97
C LYS A 83 -7.73 8.32 0.84
N ALA A 84 -8.23 8.57 -0.37
CA ALA A 84 -9.55 9.18 -0.53
C ALA A 84 -10.70 8.30 0.00
N PRO A 85 -10.75 6.98 -0.29
CA PRO A 85 -11.75 6.10 0.30
C PRO A 85 -11.65 6.00 1.84
N LEU A 86 -10.43 6.01 2.40
CA LEU A 86 -10.22 6.04 3.85
C LEU A 86 -10.72 7.34 4.48
N VAL A 87 -10.53 8.50 3.83
CA VAL A 87 -11.08 9.77 4.32
C VAL A 87 -12.60 9.76 4.31
N LEU A 88 -13.24 9.19 3.28
CA LEU A 88 -14.71 9.00 3.28
C LEU A 88 -15.17 8.06 4.39
N HIS A 89 -14.44 6.97 4.63
CA HIS A 89 -14.68 6.09 5.77
C HIS A 89 -14.59 6.85 7.11
N MET A 90 -13.57 7.71 7.29
CA MET A 90 -13.46 8.55 8.49
C MET A 90 -14.61 9.53 8.65
N ILE A 91 -15.10 10.11 7.55
CA ILE A 91 -16.29 10.96 7.57
C ILE A 91 -17.49 10.13 8.03
N GLU A 92 -17.70 8.93 7.46
CA GLU A 92 -18.77 8.01 7.85
C GLU A 92 -18.72 7.66 9.34
N GLN A 93 -17.55 7.35 9.89
CA GLN A 93 -17.38 7.04 11.31
C GLN A 93 -17.73 8.22 12.23
N ARG A 94 -17.57 9.46 11.75
CA ARG A 94 -17.84 10.68 12.53
C ARG A 94 -19.31 11.10 12.45
N VAL A 95 -19.88 11.11 11.24
CA VAL A 95 -21.25 11.59 11.01
C VAL A 95 -22.30 10.49 11.08
N GLY A 96 -21.90 9.23 10.95
CA GLY A 96 -22.77 8.07 10.85
C GLY A 96 -23.19 7.73 9.42
N PRO A 97 -23.44 6.44 9.13
CA PRO A 97 -23.69 5.92 7.78
C PRO A 97 -24.92 6.55 7.11
N LYS A 98 -25.99 6.77 7.88
CA LYS A 98 -27.23 7.35 7.36
C LYS A 98 -27.03 8.77 6.81
N HIS A 99 -26.31 9.62 7.55
CA HIS A 99 -26.08 11.01 7.13
C HIS A 99 -25.19 11.09 5.89
N LEU A 100 -24.13 10.27 5.83
CA LEU A 100 -23.26 10.21 4.65
C LEU A 100 -24.02 9.67 3.42
N SER A 101 -24.82 8.62 3.58
CA SER A 101 -25.64 8.07 2.49
C SER A 101 -26.60 9.11 1.91
N ILE A 102 -27.27 9.89 2.76
CA ILE A 102 -28.17 10.97 2.30
C ILE A 102 -27.37 12.06 1.56
N ALA A 103 -26.17 12.41 2.05
CA ALA A 103 -25.31 13.39 1.39
C ALA A 103 -24.89 12.91 -0.01
N ILE A 104 -24.44 11.65 -0.14
CA ILE A 104 -24.04 11.05 -1.42
C ILE A 104 -25.24 10.99 -2.37
N GLN A 105 -26.42 10.58 -1.89
CA GLN A 105 -27.64 10.59 -2.70
C GLN A 105 -27.97 11.99 -3.23
N ARG A 106 -27.86 13.04 -2.41
CA ARG A 106 -28.09 14.42 -2.86
C ARG A 106 -27.06 14.91 -3.89
N VAL A 107 -25.80 14.47 -3.75
CA VAL A 107 -24.74 14.74 -4.74
C VAL A 107 -25.07 14.06 -6.07
N VAL A 108 -25.50 12.80 -6.05
CA VAL A 108 -25.83 12.03 -7.26
C VAL A 108 -27.12 12.52 -7.93
N SER A 109 -28.12 12.92 -7.14
CA SER A 109 -29.41 13.44 -7.63
C SER A 109 -29.34 14.90 -8.10
N GLY A 110 -28.16 15.51 -8.22
CA GLY A 110 -28.00 16.85 -8.79
C GLY A 110 -28.57 17.98 -7.93
N GLY A 111 -28.41 17.94 -6.61
CA GLY A 111 -28.76 19.07 -5.75
C GLY A 111 -30.27 19.36 -5.69
N GLY A 112 -31.11 18.32 -5.71
CA GLY A 112 -32.56 18.40 -5.54
C GLY A 112 -33.00 18.93 -4.17
N ALA A 113 -32.85 20.24 -3.96
CA ALA A 113 -33.58 21.05 -2.98
C ALA A 113 -33.95 22.39 -3.65
N GLY A 114 -34.64 22.28 -4.78
CA GLY A 114 -35.16 23.41 -5.55
C GLY A 114 -36.22 23.03 -6.60
N ALA A 115 -36.75 21.80 -6.57
CA ALA A 115 -37.78 21.34 -7.50
C ALA A 115 -39.20 21.80 -7.11
N ALA A 116 -39.31 23.07 -6.72
CA ALA A 116 -40.57 23.80 -6.59
C ALA A 116 -40.33 25.26 -7.01
N ALA A 117 -39.86 25.47 -8.24
CA ALA A 117 -39.82 26.79 -8.86
C ALA A 117 -40.13 26.66 -10.36
N SER A 118 -41.29 27.19 -10.72
CA SER A 118 -41.77 27.67 -12.02
C SER A 118 -41.05 27.21 -13.31
N ALA A 119 -41.86 26.67 -14.22
CA ALA A 119 -41.53 26.20 -15.56
C ALA A 119 -41.08 27.30 -16.56
N THR A 120 -40.06 28.11 -16.24
CA THR A 120 -39.59 29.20 -17.11
C THR A 120 -38.08 29.41 -17.19
N SER A 121 -37.23 28.44 -16.83
CA SER A 121 -35.78 28.54 -17.11
C SER A 121 -35.22 27.23 -17.67
N GLY A 122 -34.30 27.35 -18.64
CA GLY A 122 -33.69 26.25 -19.38
C GLY A 122 -32.96 25.22 -18.50
N PRO A 123 -32.37 24.16 -19.08
CA PRO A 123 -31.84 23.04 -18.31
C PRO A 123 -30.82 23.53 -17.28
N ILE A 124 -31.13 23.33 -16.00
CA ILE A 124 -30.25 23.65 -14.88
C ILE A 124 -29.03 22.74 -15.01
N LEU A 125 -27.90 23.29 -15.47
CA LEU A 125 -26.60 22.64 -15.38
C LEU A 125 -26.33 22.41 -13.89
N SER A 126 -26.23 21.15 -13.47
CA SER A 126 -25.83 20.77 -12.10
C SER A 126 -24.57 21.55 -11.71
N GLU A 127 -24.62 22.28 -10.60
CA GLU A 127 -23.46 22.99 -10.08
C GLU A 127 -22.31 22.00 -9.83
N PRO A 128 -21.07 22.32 -10.25
CA PRO A 128 -19.97 21.38 -10.12
C PRO A 128 -19.61 21.16 -8.65
N LEU A 129 -19.35 19.91 -8.28
CA LEU A 129 -19.00 19.53 -6.92
C LEU A 129 -17.61 20.04 -6.56
N THR A 130 -17.51 20.66 -5.38
CA THR A 130 -16.24 21.08 -4.78
C THR A 130 -16.04 20.35 -3.46
N THR A 131 -14.80 20.27 -3.00
CA THR A 131 -14.45 19.77 -1.66
C THR A 131 -15.27 20.46 -0.59
N LEU A 132 -15.34 21.80 -0.65
CA LEU A 132 -16.01 22.58 0.39
C LEU A 132 -17.55 22.46 0.30
N SER A 133 -18.13 22.40 -0.91
CA SER A 133 -19.58 22.22 -1.07
C SER A 133 -20.02 20.83 -0.60
N PHE A 134 -19.24 19.79 -0.88
CA PHE A 134 -19.47 18.45 -0.35
C PHE A 134 -19.42 18.43 1.19
N LEU A 135 -18.33 18.94 1.79
CA LEU A 135 -18.18 18.92 3.26
C LEU A 135 -19.24 19.78 3.96
N LYS A 136 -19.62 20.93 3.38
CA LYS A 136 -20.74 21.74 3.88
C LYS A 136 -22.07 21.00 3.80
N MET A 137 -22.32 20.27 2.72
CA MET A 137 -23.54 19.46 2.58
C MET A 137 -23.62 18.38 3.65
N VAL A 138 -22.54 17.60 3.84
CA VAL A 138 -22.47 16.58 4.90
C VAL A 138 -22.65 17.23 6.27
N LYS A 139 -22.00 18.36 6.53
CA LYS A 139 -22.15 19.14 7.76
C LYS A 139 -23.60 19.55 8.02
N THR A 140 -24.30 20.07 7.01
CA THR A 140 -25.70 20.49 7.14
C THR A 140 -26.62 19.32 7.46
N ILE A 141 -26.36 18.13 6.89
CA ILE A 141 -27.15 16.92 7.13
C ILE A 141 -26.85 16.32 8.51
N ALA A 142 -25.58 16.28 8.91
CA ALA A 142 -25.14 15.67 10.16
C ALA A 142 -25.25 16.58 11.39
N GLY A 143 -25.47 17.89 11.19
CA GLY A 143 -25.58 18.87 12.26
C GLY A 143 -24.30 18.95 13.11
N ALA A 144 -24.45 18.76 14.43
CA ALA A 144 -23.36 18.86 15.40
C ALA A 144 -22.19 17.91 15.09
N ALA A 145 -22.47 16.68 14.63
CA ALA A 145 -21.46 15.68 14.33
C ALA A 145 -20.55 16.06 13.14
N GLY A 146 -21.03 16.94 12.24
CA GLY A 146 -20.30 17.40 11.08
C GLY A 146 -19.61 18.76 11.23
N GLN A 147 -19.65 19.39 12.41
CA GLN A 147 -19.18 20.78 12.58
C GLN A 147 -17.70 20.98 12.23
N ASP A 148 -16.87 20.01 12.59
CA ASP A 148 -15.41 20.04 12.40
C ASP A 148 -14.96 19.71 10.96
N LEU A 149 -15.85 19.18 10.13
CA LEU A 149 -15.52 18.72 8.77
C LEU A 149 -14.92 19.83 7.91
N THR A 150 -15.45 21.04 8.01
CA THR A 150 -15.03 22.19 7.19
C THR A 150 -13.87 22.99 7.79
N LYS A 151 -13.27 22.52 8.88
CA LYS A 151 -12.17 23.20 9.59
C LYS A 151 -11.02 22.24 9.86
N SER A 152 -10.92 21.72 11.09
CA SER A 152 -9.80 20.90 11.55
C SER A 152 -9.65 19.60 10.76
N PHE A 153 -10.76 18.98 10.35
CA PHE A 153 -10.75 17.76 9.55
C PHE A 153 -10.21 18.03 8.13
N LEU A 154 -10.73 19.06 7.45
CA LEU A 154 -10.28 19.51 6.14
C LEU A 154 -8.79 19.82 6.14
N THR A 155 -8.33 20.63 7.10
CA THR A 155 -6.91 20.96 7.24
C THR A 155 -6.08 19.71 7.48
N SER A 156 -6.48 18.85 8.42
CA SER A 156 -5.61 17.77 8.90
C SER A 156 -5.45 16.59 7.95
N TRP A 157 -6.51 16.22 7.24
CA TRP A 157 -6.60 14.94 6.51
C TRP A 157 -6.67 15.10 5.00
N ILE A 158 -7.11 16.27 4.51
CA ILE A 158 -7.30 16.53 3.08
C ILE A 158 -6.20 17.47 2.56
N ILE A 159 -6.02 18.62 3.22
CA ILE A 159 -5.04 19.65 2.80
C ILE A 159 -3.62 19.28 3.18
N GLU A 160 -3.40 18.85 4.43
CA GLU A 160 -2.07 18.55 4.92
C GLU A 160 -1.73 17.07 4.71
N PRO A 161 -0.48 16.75 4.32
CA PRO A 161 -0.04 15.37 4.16
C PRO A 161 0.32 14.71 5.50
N GLY A 162 0.56 13.40 5.46
CA GLY A 162 0.99 12.61 6.61
C GLY A 162 -0.13 12.01 7.45
N MET A 163 0.28 11.17 8.40
CA MET A 163 -0.58 10.52 9.38
C MET A 163 0.16 10.33 10.73
N PRO A 164 -0.55 10.33 11.87
CA PRO A 164 0.04 10.07 13.16
C PRO A 164 0.44 8.61 13.37
N PHE A 165 1.57 8.44 14.03
CA PHE A 165 2.06 7.18 14.57
C PHE A 165 1.87 7.20 16.08
N PHE A 166 1.16 6.20 16.61
CA PHE A 166 0.86 6.08 18.03
C PHE A 166 1.57 4.89 18.63
N THR A 167 2.25 5.11 19.76
CA THR A 167 2.76 4.06 20.63
C THR A 167 1.94 4.06 21.91
N VAL A 168 1.34 2.91 22.21
CA VAL A 168 0.38 2.73 23.30
C VAL A 168 0.85 1.61 24.21
N GLY A 169 0.87 1.86 25.51
CA GLY A 169 1.04 0.82 26.52
C GLY A 169 -0.06 0.91 27.55
N TYR A 170 -0.41 -0.22 28.16
CA TYR A 170 -1.35 -0.22 29.28
C TYR A 170 -0.81 -1.01 30.47
N TRP A 171 -1.30 -0.65 31.66
CA TRP A 171 -1.02 -1.32 32.92
C TRP A 171 -2.29 -1.36 33.78
N TYR A 172 -2.49 -2.45 34.53
CA TYR A 172 -3.59 -2.53 35.49
C TYR A 172 -3.12 -2.16 36.91
N ASN A 173 -3.63 -1.04 37.43
CA ASN A 173 -3.40 -0.62 38.79
C ASN A 173 -4.39 -1.31 39.75
N ARG A 174 -3.93 -2.40 40.37
CA ARG A 174 -4.72 -3.18 41.32
C ARG A 174 -5.16 -2.41 42.57
N LYS A 175 -4.39 -1.41 43.04
CA LYS A 175 -4.74 -0.61 44.23
C LYS A 175 -5.92 0.31 43.94
N GLN A 176 -5.96 0.88 42.75
CA GLN A 176 -7.02 1.80 42.31
C GLN A 176 -8.11 1.11 41.50
N THR A 177 -7.96 -0.18 41.21
CA THR A 177 -8.85 -0.97 40.34
C THR A 177 -9.10 -0.28 38.99
N GLN A 178 -8.02 0.22 38.38
CA GLN A 178 -8.07 1.00 37.14
C GLN A 178 -7.07 0.47 36.11
N ALA A 179 -7.45 0.53 34.83
CA ALA A 179 -6.56 0.35 33.71
C ALA A 179 -5.95 1.71 33.33
N GLU A 180 -4.64 1.85 33.47
CA GLU A 180 -3.88 3.04 33.07
C GLU A 180 -3.36 2.82 31.65
N VAL A 181 -3.80 3.63 30.70
CA VAL A 181 -3.36 3.60 29.30
C VAL A 181 -2.50 4.83 29.02
N VAL A 182 -1.26 4.59 28.60
CA VAL A 182 -0.35 5.64 28.14
C VAL A 182 -0.32 5.62 26.62
N LEU A 183 -0.67 6.74 26.01
CA LEU A 183 -0.64 6.93 24.57
C LEU A 183 0.33 8.05 24.22
N GLN A 184 1.27 7.76 23.34
CA GLN A 184 2.27 8.70 22.86
C GLN A 184 2.23 8.79 21.34
N GLN A 185 2.18 10.01 20.81
CA GLN A 185 2.32 10.28 19.39
C GLN A 185 3.81 10.48 19.05
N GLU A 186 4.28 9.74 18.06
CA GLU A 186 5.59 9.94 17.47
C GLU A 186 5.49 11.01 16.38
N ILE A 187 6.27 12.08 16.53
CA ILE A 187 6.26 13.23 15.63
C ILE A 187 7.65 13.28 14.98
N PRO A 188 7.78 12.85 13.71
CA PRO A 188 9.03 12.96 12.97
C PRO A 188 9.49 14.42 12.83
N PRO A 189 10.78 14.69 12.53
CA PRO A 189 11.25 16.03 12.22
C PRO A 189 10.42 16.66 11.09
N GLY A 190 9.89 17.87 11.32
CA GLY A 190 8.98 18.55 10.38
C GLY A 190 7.53 18.03 10.38
N GLY A 191 7.21 17.03 11.19
CA GLY A 191 5.84 16.56 11.43
C GLY A 191 5.05 17.49 12.35
N LYS A 192 3.73 17.34 12.34
CA LYS A 192 2.80 18.11 13.18
C LYS A 192 2.15 17.21 14.24
N LEU A 193 1.65 17.83 15.31
CA LEU A 193 0.80 17.18 16.29
C LEU A 193 -0.63 17.04 15.76
N TYR A 194 -1.16 15.82 15.76
CA TYR A 194 -2.56 15.57 15.40
C TYR A 194 -3.44 15.56 16.65
N THR A 195 -4.53 16.32 16.61
CA THR A 195 -5.48 16.46 17.73
C THR A 195 -6.87 15.99 17.34
N GLY A 196 -7.64 15.51 18.33
CA GLY A 196 -9.02 15.08 18.12
C GLY A 196 -9.46 13.95 19.04
N PRO A 197 -10.72 13.49 18.92
CA PRO A 197 -11.23 12.37 19.71
C PRO A 197 -10.68 11.03 19.20
N ILE A 198 -10.13 10.22 20.09
CA ILE A 198 -9.72 8.84 19.86
C ILE A 198 -10.56 7.89 20.70
N THR A 199 -10.90 6.74 20.12
CA THR A 199 -11.68 5.71 20.80
C THR A 199 -10.74 4.72 21.48
N ILE A 200 -10.90 4.53 22.78
CA ILE A 200 -10.15 3.55 23.58
C ILE A 200 -11.16 2.58 24.18
N THR A 201 -10.93 1.29 23.98
CA THR A 201 -11.85 0.25 24.42
C THR A 201 -11.13 -0.73 25.35
N ILE A 202 -11.66 -0.87 26.56
CA ILE A 202 -11.18 -1.82 27.57
C ILE A 202 -12.12 -3.02 27.55
N VAL A 203 -11.58 -4.21 27.27
CA VAL A 203 -12.36 -5.45 27.34
C VAL A 203 -12.09 -6.14 28.66
N GLU A 204 -13.16 -6.41 29.38
CA GLU A 204 -13.16 -7.14 30.64
C GLU A 204 -13.90 -8.47 30.48
N ASP A 205 -13.92 -9.28 31.54
CA ASP A 205 -14.53 -10.62 31.57
C ASP A 205 -16.01 -10.62 31.15
N THR A 206 -16.78 -9.66 31.64
CA THR A 206 -18.24 -9.63 31.41
C THR A 206 -18.64 -8.74 30.24
N SER A 207 -17.82 -7.74 29.89
CA SER A 207 -18.26 -6.64 29.03
C SER A 207 -17.10 -5.84 28.44
N GLU A 208 -17.39 -5.16 27.34
CA GLU A 208 -16.48 -4.25 26.64
C GLU A 208 -16.91 -2.80 26.88
N TYR A 209 -15.99 -1.97 27.38
CA TYR A 209 -16.24 -0.57 27.70
C TYR A 209 -15.49 0.33 26.74
N THR A 210 -16.23 1.12 25.97
CA THR A 210 -15.67 2.04 24.98
C THR A 210 -15.73 3.48 25.46
N TYR A 211 -14.59 4.15 25.45
CA TYR A 211 -14.42 5.53 25.89
C TYR A 211 -13.91 6.39 24.75
N GLN A 212 -14.47 7.59 24.61
CA GLN A 212 -13.89 8.62 23.77
C GLN A 212 -13.00 9.53 24.62
N LYS A 213 -11.71 9.61 24.26
CA LYS A 213 -10.74 10.52 24.87
C LYS A 213 -10.24 11.49 23.81
N ARG A 214 -9.75 12.66 24.21
CA ARG A 214 -9.25 13.67 23.27
C ARG A 214 -7.73 13.73 23.34
N ILE A 215 -7.09 13.70 22.18
CA ILE A 215 -5.65 13.90 22.02
C ILE A 215 -5.41 15.39 21.79
N GLU A 216 -4.64 16.00 22.69
CA GLU A 216 -4.27 17.44 22.65
C GLU A 216 -2.76 17.68 22.74
N HIS A 217 -2.03 16.76 23.36
CA HIS A 217 -0.58 16.78 23.54
C HIS A 217 0.11 15.55 22.96
N LYS A 218 1.45 15.57 22.90
CA LYS A 218 2.28 14.47 22.41
C LYS A 218 2.12 13.18 23.22
N ARG A 219 1.88 13.28 24.54
CA ARG A 219 1.72 12.13 25.42
C ARG A 219 0.52 12.34 26.34
N HIS A 220 -0.28 11.29 26.50
CA HIS A 220 -1.41 11.24 27.41
C HIS A 220 -1.31 10.02 28.31
N LYS A 221 -1.80 10.18 29.53
CA LYS A 221 -2.11 9.08 30.45
C LYS A 221 -3.61 9.16 30.73
N PHE A 222 -4.31 8.06 30.47
CA PHE A 222 -5.75 7.93 30.72
C PHE A 222 -5.99 6.79 31.69
N ASP A 223 -6.74 7.06 32.75
CA ASP A 223 -7.13 6.06 33.74
C ASP A 223 -8.59 5.67 33.52
N PHE A 224 -8.86 4.37 33.46
CA PHE A 224 -10.19 3.80 33.23
C PHE A 224 -10.59 2.91 34.40
N PRO A 225 -11.78 3.11 35.00
CA PRO A 225 -12.26 2.23 36.05
C PRO A 225 -12.48 0.82 35.50
N CYS A 226 -12.00 -0.20 36.21
CA CYS A 226 -12.32 -1.58 35.90
C CYS A 226 -13.52 -2.02 36.73
N HIS A 227 -14.52 -2.61 36.07
CA HIS A 227 -15.79 -2.97 36.71
C HIS A 227 -15.80 -4.42 37.20
N SER A 228 -15.03 -5.28 36.56
CA SER A 228 -14.92 -6.70 36.87
C SER A 228 -13.93 -6.95 38.01
N LYS A 229 -14.20 -7.98 38.81
CA LYS A 229 -13.31 -8.41 39.90
C LYS A 229 -12.18 -9.28 39.34
N VAL A 230 -10.98 -9.13 39.89
CA VAL A 230 -9.84 -10.02 39.57
C VAL A 230 -10.20 -11.46 39.95
N ARG A 231 -9.97 -12.41 39.03
CA ARG A 231 -10.20 -13.83 39.28
C ARG A 231 -9.18 -14.38 40.27
N LYS A 232 -9.63 -15.02 41.36
CA LYS A 232 -8.77 -15.80 42.27
C LYS A 232 -8.78 -17.27 41.87
N LYS A 233 -7.85 -17.72 41.02
CA LYS A 233 -7.68 -19.17 40.75
C LYS A 233 -6.59 -19.76 41.67
N ARG A 234 -6.95 -20.84 42.38
CA ARG A 234 -6.04 -21.58 43.27
C ARG A 234 -5.07 -22.40 42.40
N ARG A 235 -3.78 -22.03 42.37
CA ARG A 235 -2.73 -22.81 41.67
C ARG A 235 -2.79 -24.28 42.13
N LYS A 236 -3.14 -25.20 41.23
CA LYS A 236 -2.84 -26.62 41.42
C LYS A 236 -1.36 -26.78 41.10
N ARG A 237 -0.58 -27.27 42.07
CA ARG A 237 0.87 -27.45 41.93
C ARG A 237 1.10 -28.53 40.86
N GLN A 238 1.68 -28.16 39.73
CA GLN A 238 2.00 -29.09 38.65
C GLN A 238 3.11 -30.02 39.12
N GLY A 239 2.91 -31.33 38.99
CA GLY A 239 3.94 -32.32 39.30
C GLY A 239 5.00 -32.32 38.20
N LEU A 240 6.25 -32.60 38.54
CA LEU A 240 7.39 -32.61 37.61
C LEU A 240 7.28 -33.63 36.46
N ALA A 241 6.21 -34.42 36.39
CA ALA A 241 6.05 -35.57 35.50
C ALA A 241 4.97 -35.38 34.41
N ASP A 242 4.28 -34.24 34.35
CA ASP A 242 3.30 -33.97 33.29
C ASP A 242 4.02 -33.51 32.00
N PRO A 243 3.73 -34.10 30.82
CA PRO A 243 4.30 -33.67 29.54
C PRO A 243 3.96 -32.20 29.24
N ASP A 244 4.93 -31.43 28.72
CA ASP A 244 4.81 -29.97 28.47
C ASP A 244 3.65 -29.60 27.50
N ASP A 245 3.16 -30.56 26.71
CA ASP A 245 2.03 -30.38 25.78
C ASP A 245 0.63 -30.54 26.42
N SER A 246 0.52 -30.90 27.72
CA SER A 246 -0.77 -31.16 28.37
C SER A 246 -1.49 -29.91 28.91
N VAL A 247 -1.02 -28.70 28.58
CA VAL A 247 -1.77 -27.47 28.89
C VAL A 247 -3.02 -27.43 28.01
N SER A 248 -4.17 -27.79 28.57
CA SER A 248 -5.46 -27.57 27.91
C SER A 248 -5.65 -26.08 27.64
N VAL A 249 -5.86 -25.68 26.37
CA VAL A 249 -6.24 -24.29 26.00
C VAL A 249 -7.63 -23.90 26.52
N GLY A 250 -8.37 -24.82 27.14
CA GLY A 250 -9.79 -24.63 27.44
C GLY A 250 -10.13 -23.84 28.71
N GLY A 251 -9.53 -22.68 28.97
CA GLY A 251 -9.95 -21.84 30.09
C GLY A 251 -9.80 -20.35 29.81
N PRO A 252 -10.89 -19.57 29.60
CA PRO A 252 -10.80 -18.13 29.46
C PRO A 252 -9.99 -17.53 30.63
N GLY A 253 -9.01 -16.69 30.29
CA GLY A 253 -8.20 -15.97 31.26
C GLY A 253 -7.02 -16.71 31.88
N MET A 254 -6.30 -17.51 31.10
CA MET A 254 -4.92 -17.86 31.43
C MET A 254 -4.05 -16.59 31.51
N GLY A 255 -3.36 -16.37 32.63
CA GLY A 255 -2.56 -15.16 32.85
C GLY A 255 -3.31 -14.00 33.53
N LEU A 256 -4.65 -14.03 33.59
CA LEU A 256 -5.50 -13.01 34.26
C LEU A 256 -5.50 -13.10 35.80
N ASN A 257 -4.52 -13.75 36.44
CA ASN A 257 -4.51 -13.92 37.90
C ASN A 257 -4.42 -12.60 38.67
N ASP A 258 -3.97 -11.53 38.01
CA ASP A 258 -3.69 -10.23 38.63
C ASP A 258 -4.41 -9.05 37.95
N THR A 259 -5.24 -9.28 36.92
CA THR A 259 -5.98 -8.23 36.20
C THR A 259 -7.38 -8.71 35.78
N PRO A 260 -8.42 -7.85 35.82
CA PRO A 260 -9.73 -8.14 35.22
C PRO A 260 -9.82 -7.78 33.73
N VAL A 261 -8.80 -7.08 33.21
CA VAL A 261 -8.71 -6.65 31.81
C VAL A 261 -8.18 -7.79 30.96
N PHE A 262 -8.97 -8.19 29.97
CA PHE A 262 -8.61 -9.20 28.98
C PHE A 262 -7.74 -8.62 27.87
N TRP A 263 -8.12 -7.49 27.27
CA TRP A 263 -7.29 -6.75 26.31
C TRP A 263 -7.74 -5.29 26.16
N VAL A 264 -6.89 -4.47 25.55
CA VAL A 264 -7.16 -3.06 25.27
C VAL A 264 -7.03 -2.80 23.78
N LYS A 265 -7.96 -2.02 23.23
CA LYS A 265 -8.02 -1.71 21.79
C LYS A 265 -8.09 -0.21 21.55
N ILE A 266 -7.40 0.24 20.51
CA ILE A 266 -7.32 1.65 20.15
C ILE A 266 -7.86 1.82 18.74
N ASP A 267 -8.83 2.74 18.59
CA ASP A 267 -9.37 3.18 17.31
C ASP A 267 -9.71 2.05 16.33
N THR A 268 -10.48 1.07 16.79
CA THR A 268 -10.87 -0.11 15.98
C THR A 268 -11.89 0.20 14.88
N GLY A 269 -12.43 1.42 14.86
CA GLY A 269 -13.28 1.91 13.78
C GLY A 269 -12.50 2.57 12.65
N CYS A 270 -11.18 2.75 12.79
CA CYS A 270 -10.34 3.53 11.86
C CYS A 270 -10.91 4.94 11.64
N ALA A 271 -11.26 5.64 12.73
CA ALA A 271 -11.74 7.03 12.67
C ALA A 271 -10.61 8.05 12.45
N TRP A 272 -9.38 7.56 12.39
CA TRP A 272 -8.14 8.27 12.11
C TRP A 272 -7.37 7.52 11.01
N LEU A 273 -6.68 8.26 10.12
CA LEU A 273 -5.55 7.67 9.39
C LEU A 273 -4.41 7.55 10.38
N ARG A 274 -4.00 6.34 10.74
CA ARG A 274 -3.06 6.15 11.84
C ARG A 274 -2.40 4.78 11.81
N HIS A 275 -1.18 4.74 12.30
CA HIS A 275 -0.50 3.51 12.65
C HIS A 275 -0.45 3.40 14.18
N VAL A 276 -0.76 2.21 14.73
CA VAL A 276 -0.76 1.98 16.18
C VAL A 276 0.14 0.81 16.51
N VAL A 277 1.13 1.11 17.35
CA VAL A 277 2.04 0.21 18.04
C VAL A 277 1.45 -0.02 19.43
N MET A 278 1.04 -1.24 19.75
CA MET A 278 0.37 -1.56 21.02
C MET A 278 1.21 -2.53 21.86
N HIS A 279 1.48 -2.14 23.10
CA HIS A 279 2.17 -2.94 24.09
C HIS A 279 1.16 -3.51 25.09
N GLN A 280 0.87 -4.79 24.97
CA GLN A 280 0.07 -5.56 25.93
C GLN A 280 0.63 -6.99 26.07
N PRO A 281 0.38 -7.66 27.20
CA PRO A 281 0.86 -9.03 27.44
C PRO A 281 0.37 -10.03 26.39
N ASP A 282 1.13 -11.10 26.16
CA ASP A 282 0.85 -12.11 25.13
C ASP A 282 -0.54 -12.73 25.26
N PHE A 283 -0.99 -13.02 26.49
CA PHE A 283 -2.30 -13.62 26.72
C PHE A 283 -3.44 -12.70 26.27
N ASN A 284 -3.27 -11.37 26.33
CA ASN A 284 -4.26 -10.42 25.81
C ASN A 284 -4.40 -10.59 24.31
N TRP A 285 -3.29 -10.74 23.59
CA TRP A 285 -3.30 -10.91 22.15
C TRP A 285 -3.90 -12.25 21.73
N MET A 286 -3.58 -13.32 22.46
CA MET A 286 -4.18 -14.64 22.24
C MET A 286 -5.70 -14.58 22.38
N GLU A 287 -6.19 -14.02 23.48
CA GLU A 287 -7.63 -13.88 23.73
C GLU A 287 -8.28 -12.91 22.72
N GLN A 288 -7.60 -11.82 22.34
CA GLN A 288 -8.09 -10.88 21.32
C GLN A 288 -8.21 -11.55 19.94
N LEU A 289 -7.28 -12.41 19.55
CA LEU A 289 -7.34 -13.11 18.27
C LEU A 289 -8.55 -14.06 18.23
N LEU A 290 -8.76 -14.84 19.29
CA LEU A 290 -9.80 -15.87 19.33
C LEU A 290 -11.20 -15.29 19.57
N SER A 291 -11.32 -14.27 20.43
CA SER A 291 -12.60 -13.86 21.02
C SER A 291 -13.14 -12.50 20.55
N ASP A 292 -12.36 -11.66 19.88
CA ASP A 292 -12.82 -10.33 19.47
C ASP A 292 -13.85 -10.37 18.32
N LYS A 293 -14.75 -9.37 18.28
CA LYS A 293 -15.80 -9.25 17.28
C LYS A 293 -15.33 -8.56 15.99
N LYS A 294 -14.29 -7.72 16.06
CA LYS A 294 -13.82 -6.92 14.93
C LYS A 294 -12.62 -7.55 14.26
N VAL A 295 -12.74 -7.83 12.96
CA VAL A 295 -11.66 -8.42 12.15
C VAL A 295 -10.35 -7.63 12.24
N GLY A 296 -10.38 -6.29 12.21
CA GLY A 296 -9.18 -5.46 12.30
C GLY A 296 -8.45 -5.63 13.64
N SER A 297 -9.19 -5.78 14.75
CA SER A 297 -8.59 -6.08 16.06
C SER A 297 -7.93 -7.45 16.07
N ARG A 298 -8.55 -8.45 15.43
CA ARG A 298 -8.04 -9.83 15.36
C ARG A 298 -6.82 -9.91 14.45
N VAL A 299 -6.82 -9.23 13.30
CA VAL A 299 -5.66 -9.12 12.41
C VAL A 299 -4.49 -8.44 13.12
N HIS A 300 -4.75 -7.35 13.85
CA HIS A 300 -3.73 -6.71 14.67
C HIS A 300 -3.16 -7.68 15.71
N ALA A 301 -4.01 -8.50 16.35
CA ALA A 301 -3.55 -9.51 17.29
C ALA A 301 -2.74 -10.63 16.64
N ALA A 302 -3.16 -11.16 15.48
CA ALA A 302 -2.43 -12.18 14.74
C ALA A 302 -1.02 -11.71 14.36
N ARG A 303 -0.92 -10.50 13.80
CA ARG A 303 0.36 -9.88 13.43
C ARG A 303 1.23 -9.61 14.65
N ALA A 304 0.64 -9.09 15.73
CA ALA A 304 1.40 -8.85 16.95
C ALA A 304 1.93 -10.19 17.51
N LEU A 305 1.12 -11.24 17.59
CA LEU A 305 1.54 -12.60 18.00
C LEU A 305 2.65 -13.18 17.14
N ALA A 306 2.65 -12.92 15.83
CA ALA A 306 3.73 -13.34 14.95
C ALA A 306 5.06 -12.70 15.29
N LEU A 307 5.02 -11.44 15.72
CA LEU A 307 6.18 -10.58 15.93
C LEU A 307 6.62 -10.51 17.41
N PHE A 308 5.84 -11.08 18.34
CA PHE A 308 6.20 -11.11 19.75
C PHE A 308 7.42 -11.99 20.02
N HIS A 309 8.30 -11.46 20.88
CA HIS A 309 9.52 -11.98 21.52
C HIS A 309 10.82 -11.36 21.01
N ARG A 310 11.69 -10.98 21.96
CA ARG A 310 13.07 -10.62 21.64
C ARG A 310 13.82 -11.89 21.23
N PRO A 311 14.82 -11.81 20.32
CA PRO A 311 15.60 -12.99 19.88
C PRO A 311 16.27 -13.81 21.00
N HIS A 312 16.35 -13.28 22.23
CA HIS A 312 16.99 -13.91 23.39
C HIS A 312 15.99 -14.50 24.41
N GLU A 313 14.68 -14.37 24.21
CA GLU A 313 13.65 -14.95 25.09
C GLU A 313 13.20 -16.31 24.55
N LYS A 314 12.80 -17.24 25.44
CA LYS A 314 12.29 -18.55 25.01
C LYS A 314 11.05 -18.36 24.12
N PRO A 315 10.94 -19.05 22.96
CA PRO A 315 9.78 -18.94 22.10
C PRO A 315 8.49 -19.22 22.87
N ASN A 316 7.53 -18.30 22.84
CA ASN A 316 6.21 -18.57 23.40
C ASN A 316 5.44 -19.51 22.46
N VAL A 317 5.58 -20.80 22.74
CA VAL A 317 4.90 -21.89 22.03
C VAL A 317 3.37 -21.69 22.00
N MET A 318 2.80 -20.94 22.95
CA MET A 318 1.36 -20.64 22.96
C MET A 318 0.96 -19.69 21.82
N SER A 319 1.82 -18.76 21.41
CA SER A 319 1.54 -17.88 20.25
C SER A 319 1.41 -18.72 18.97
N CYS A 320 2.36 -19.63 18.75
CA CYS A 320 2.31 -20.59 17.65
C CYS A 320 1.03 -21.44 17.69
N ARG A 321 0.66 -21.95 18.87
CA ARG A 321 -0.55 -22.76 19.05
C ARG A 321 -1.83 -21.99 18.74
N VAL A 322 -1.97 -20.77 19.23
CA VAL A 322 -3.17 -19.93 19.05
C VAL A 322 -3.31 -19.47 17.60
N LEU A 323 -2.20 -19.14 16.92
CA LEU A 323 -2.19 -18.88 15.47
C LEU A 323 -2.60 -20.14 14.68
N THR A 324 -2.08 -21.30 15.07
CA THR A 324 -2.44 -22.59 14.46
C THR A 324 -3.94 -22.88 14.63
N GLU A 325 -4.49 -22.66 15.82
CA GLU A 325 -5.92 -22.80 16.11
C GLU A 325 -6.75 -21.86 15.22
N CYS A 326 -6.38 -20.57 15.16
CA CYS A 326 -7.06 -19.59 14.32
C CYS A 326 -7.05 -19.96 12.84
N MET A 327 -5.95 -20.52 12.34
CA MET A 327 -5.83 -21.01 10.97
C MET A 327 -6.72 -22.24 10.72
N SER A 328 -6.75 -23.18 11.67
CA SER A 328 -7.52 -24.43 11.59
C SER A 328 -9.02 -24.27 11.86
N GLY A 329 -9.44 -23.18 12.51
CA GLY A 329 -10.81 -22.99 12.98
C GLY A 329 -11.78 -22.66 11.85
N LEU A 330 -12.23 -23.73 11.20
CA LEU A 330 -13.03 -23.78 9.98
C LEU A 330 -14.38 -23.07 10.08
N THR A 331 -14.96 -23.03 11.29
CA THR A 331 -16.28 -22.46 11.58
C THR A 331 -16.25 -21.30 12.58
N THR A 332 -15.06 -20.92 13.05
CA THR A 332 -14.89 -19.92 14.13
C THR A 332 -14.21 -18.64 13.63
N HIS A 333 -13.57 -18.69 12.46
CA HIS A 333 -12.80 -17.59 11.90
C HIS A 333 -13.15 -17.34 10.43
N SER A 334 -13.10 -16.07 10.03
CA SER A 334 -13.30 -15.67 8.64
C SER A 334 -12.18 -16.19 7.73
N ARG A 335 -12.48 -16.42 6.45
CA ARG A 335 -11.48 -16.88 5.47
C ARG A 335 -10.22 -16.00 5.43
N ARG A 336 -10.39 -14.67 5.55
CA ARG A 336 -9.28 -13.71 5.52
C ARG A 336 -8.45 -13.77 6.80
N LEU A 337 -9.10 -13.91 7.95
CA LEU A 337 -8.39 -14.05 9.22
C LEU A 337 -7.61 -15.37 9.28
N ARG A 338 -8.18 -16.47 8.76
CA ARG A 338 -7.50 -17.76 8.63
C ARG A 338 -6.25 -17.65 7.75
N ALA A 339 -6.37 -17.00 6.59
CA ALA A 339 -5.24 -16.74 5.69
C ALA A 339 -4.17 -15.81 6.32
N GLU A 340 -4.61 -14.82 7.10
CA GLU A 340 -3.70 -13.93 7.84
C GLU A 340 -2.96 -14.69 8.97
N ALA A 341 -3.65 -15.60 9.65
CA ALA A 341 -3.05 -16.45 10.68
C ALA A 341 -2.01 -17.41 10.09
N ALA A 342 -2.25 -17.96 8.89
CA ALA A 342 -1.27 -18.77 8.17
C ALA A 342 0.01 -17.97 7.85
N GLN A 343 -0.13 -16.76 7.29
CA GLN A 343 1.01 -15.87 7.01
C GLN A 343 1.74 -15.45 8.29
N SER A 344 0.99 -15.09 9.32
CA SER A 344 1.50 -14.76 10.66
C SER A 344 2.31 -15.91 11.26
N LEU A 345 1.87 -17.16 11.07
CA LEU A 345 2.56 -18.35 11.54
C LEU A 345 3.90 -18.59 10.81
N GLY A 346 3.95 -18.31 9.50
CA GLY A 346 5.20 -18.34 8.73
C GLY A 346 6.19 -17.28 9.19
N ILE A 347 5.74 -16.04 9.42
CA ILE A 347 6.56 -14.95 9.96
C ILE A 347 7.09 -15.31 11.35
N TRP A 348 6.21 -15.81 12.23
CA TRP A 348 6.59 -16.28 13.56
C TRP A 348 7.70 -17.33 13.47
N GLN A 349 7.58 -18.31 12.56
CA GLN A 349 8.61 -19.32 12.39
C GLN A 349 9.97 -18.72 12.01
N SER A 350 10.00 -17.74 11.10
CA SER A 350 11.24 -17.09 10.67
C SER A 350 11.95 -16.35 11.80
N ILE A 351 11.20 -15.63 12.64
CA ILE A 351 11.76 -14.90 13.79
C ILE A 351 12.36 -15.87 14.81
N HIS A 352 11.67 -16.98 15.06
CA HIS A 352 12.06 -18.00 16.03
C HIS A 352 12.96 -19.10 15.45
N ALA A 353 13.37 -18.97 14.18
CA ALA A 353 14.19 -19.98 13.52
C ALA A 353 15.62 -20.02 14.10
N PRO A 354 16.29 -21.18 14.08
CA PRO A 354 17.70 -21.31 14.41
C PRO A 354 18.59 -20.56 13.40
N LEU A 355 19.88 -20.44 13.72
CA LEU A 355 20.87 -19.78 12.87
C LEU A 355 20.94 -20.37 11.45
N THR A 356 20.77 -21.69 11.35
CA THR A 356 20.88 -22.46 10.09
C THR A 356 19.69 -23.38 9.90
N ASN A 357 19.34 -23.67 8.65
CA ASN A 357 18.31 -24.64 8.23
C ASN A 357 18.84 -26.08 8.09
N ALA A 358 20.02 -26.41 8.61
CA ALA A 358 20.64 -27.73 8.40
C ALA A 358 19.88 -28.91 9.05
N ASN A 359 19.18 -28.67 10.16
CA ASN A 359 18.32 -29.67 10.81
C ASN A 359 16.95 -29.06 11.10
N THR A 360 16.02 -29.35 10.19
CA THR A 360 14.64 -28.89 10.19
C THR A 360 13.72 -29.77 11.06
N GLN A 361 14.18 -30.96 11.46
CA GLN A 361 13.43 -31.88 12.32
C GLN A 361 13.35 -31.43 13.79
N LEU A 362 14.11 -30.40 14.15
CA LEU A 362 14.13 -29.87 15.50
C LEU A 362 12.76 -29.31 15.92
N PRO A 363 12.34 -29.46 17.20
CA PRO A 363 11.07 -28.92 17.69
C PRO A 363 10.89 -27.40 17.52
N ILE A 364 11.98 -26.66 17.29
CA ILE A 364 11.95 -25.22 17.02
C ILE A 364 11.25 -24.87 15.69
N TRP A 365 11.14 -25.81 14.76
CA TRP A 365 10.42 -25.67 13.49
C TRP A 365 8.92 -26.01 13.58
N LYS A 366 8.35 -25.96 14.80
CA LYS A 366 6.96 -26.35 15.09
C LYS A 366 5.92 -25.64 14.22
N ALA A 367 6.10 -24.36 13.92
CA ALA A 367 5.15 -23.61 13.11
C ALA A 367 5.20 -24.04 11.64
N MET A 368 6.39 -24.30 11.09
CA MET A 368 6.55 -24.90 9.76
C MET A 368 5.86 -26.27 9.69
N HIS A 369 6.11 -27.14 10.68
CA HIS A 369 5.49 -28.47 10.73
C HIS A 369 3.97 -28.39 10.86
N ASN A 370 3.43 -27.43 11.62
CA ASN A 370 1.99 -27.21 11.73
C ASN A 370 1.36 -26.78 10.40
N LEU A 371 2.02 -25.91 9.63
CA LEU A 371 1.56 -25.49 8.30
C LEU A 371 1.46 -26.68 7.35
N VAL A 372 2.53 -27.48 7.24
CA VAL A 372 2.55 -28.69 6.39
C VAL A 372 1.52 -29.71 6.87
N ARG A 373 1.46 -29.98 8.18
CA ARG A 373 0.51 -30.94 8.77
C ARG A 373 -0.93 -30.55 8.46
N ILE A 374 -1.32 -29.30 8.70
CA ILE A 374 -2.69 -28.84 8.45
C ILE A 374 -3.01 -28.88 6.97
N PHE A 375 -2.06 -28.53 6.09
CA PHE A 375 -2.27 -28.65 4.65
C PHE A 375 -2.57 -30.11 4.26
N LYS A 376 -1.74 -31.05 4.70
CA LYS A 376 -1.92 -32.48 4.42
C LYS A 376 -3.23 -33.01 5.03
N GLU A 377 -3.60 -32.57 6.23
CA GLU A 377 -4.86 -32.98 6.87
C GLU A 377 -6.10 -32.62 6.05
N HIS A 378 -6.08 -31.52 5.30
CA HIS A 378 -7.23 -31.03 4.51
C HIS A 378 -7.16 -31.44 3.04
N PHE A 379 -5.95 -31.54 2.45
CA PHE A 379 -5.77 -31.64 1.01
C PHE A 379 -4.97 -32.86 0.55
N PHE A 380 -4.60 -33.80 1.43
CA PHE A 380 -3.89 -35.02 1.07
C PHE A 380 -4.68 -36.28 1.43
N ASP A 381 -4.49 -37.33 0.64
CA ASP A 381 -4.85 -38.67 1.05
C ASP A 381 -3.82 -39.20 2.05
N ARG A 382 -4.30 -39.57 3.25
CA ARG A 382 -3.46 -40.05 4.36
C ARG A 382 -2.77 -41.38 4.05
N ALA A 383 -3.33 -42.19 3.14
CA ALA A 383 -2.78 -43.50 2.82
C ALA A 383 -1.64 -43.43 1.81
N THR A 384 -1.77 -42.56 0.81
CA THR A 384 -0.85 -42.46 -0.33
C THR A 384 0.11 -41.28 -0.23
N ASP A 385 -0.12 -40.34 0.69
CA ASP A 385 0.60 -39.06 0.81
C ASP A 385 0.61 -38.25 -0.51
N MET A 386 -0.49 -38.37 -1.26
CA MET A 386 -0.71 -37.66 -2.52
C MET A 386 -1.72 -36.52 -2.33
N PRO A 387 -1.55 -35.38 -3.03
CA PRO A 387 -2.56 -34.34 -3.09
C PRO A 387 -3.90 -34.89 -3.59
N LEU A 388 -4.99 -34.52 -2.91
CA LEU A 388 -6.34 -34.81 -3.37
C LEU A 388 -6.64 -33.99 -4.63
N PRO A 389 -7.47 -34.52 -5.56
CA PRO A 389 -7.96 -33.74 -6.68
C PRO A 389 -8.62 -32.45 -6.20
N ASN A 390 -8.49 -31.40 -6.99
CA ASN A 390 -9.06 -30.12 -6.64
C ASN A 390 -10.60 -30.23 -6.70
N TYR A 391 -11.27 -29.91 -5.60
CA TYR A 391 -12.73 -29.88 -5.47
C TYR A 391 -13.15 -28.49 -4.98
N PHE A 392 -13.77 -27.72 -5.86
CA PHE A 392 -14.33 -26.40 -5.52
C PHE A 392 -15.72 -26.48 -4.87
N LEU A 393 -16.37 -27.64 -5.00
CA LEU A 393 -17.54 -27.99 -4.20
C LEU A 393 -17.06 -28.45 -2.81
N PRO A 394 -17.87 -28.28 -1.76
CA PRO A 394 -17.53 -28.73 -0.40
C PRO A 394 -17.36 -30.25 -0.40
N SER A 395 -16.13 -30.70 -0.62
CA SER A 395 -15.72 -32.07 -0.46
C SER A 395 -15.63 -32.32 1.05
N GLY A 396 -16.75 -32.71 1.66
CA GLY A 396 -16.78 -33.23 3.03
C GLY A 396 -17.60 -32.44 4.06
N GLY A 397 -18.26 -31.34 3.71
CA GLY A 397 -19.10 -30.59 4.65
C GLY A 397 -20.38 -31.33 5.10
N LYS A 398 -20.84 -32.31 4.34
CA LYS A 398 -21.99 -33.15 4.74
C LYS A 398 -21.60 -34.24 5.76
N VAL A 399 -20.31 -34.51 5.98
CA VAL A 399 -19.85 -35.65 6.79
C VAL A 399 -19.39 -35.26 8.20
N ILE A 400 -19.27 -33.96 8.53
CA ILE A 400 -18.83 -33.52 9.88
C ILE A 400 -19.91 -32.78 10.69
N LEU A 401 -20.96 -32.27 10.06
CA LEU A 401 -22.08 -31.65 10.81
C LEU A 401 -22.90 -32.68 11.62
N GLU A 402 -22.89 -33.96 11.22
CA GLU A 402 -23.54 -35.03 12.00
C GLU A 402 -22.61 -35.66 13.05
N ALA A 403 -21.29 -35.59 12.87
CA ALA A 403 -20.31 -36.24 13.76
C ALA A 403 -19.90 -35.36 14.97
N LEU A 404 -19.98 -34.04 14.85
CA LEU A 404 -19.77 -33.10 15.97
C LEU A 404 -21.12 -32.75 16.58
N GLY A 405 -21.56 -33.56 17.56
CA GLY A 405 -22.80 -33.45 18.32
C GLY A 405 -23.45 -32.06 18.36
N ALA A 406 -24.35 -31.82 17.41
CA ALA A 406 -25.09 -30.58 17.21
C ALA A 406 -26.23 -30.42 18.25
N GLN A 407 -25.90 -30.52 19.54
CA GLN A 407 -26.85 -30.26 20.64
C GLN A 407 -26.35 -29.18 21.61
N GLN A 408 -25.15 -28.60 21.42
CA GLN A 408 -24.61 -27.58 22.33
C GLN A 408 -23.85 -26.41 21.69
N ALA A 409 -23.87 -26.28 20.36
CA ALA A 409 -23.37 -25.07 19.72
C ALA A 409 -24.30 -23.90 20.06
N SER A 410 -23.78 -22.96 20.86
CA SER A 410 -24.54 -21.82 21.39
C SER A 410 -25.14 -20.98 20.25
N ILE A 411 -26.26 -20.33 20.56
CA ILE A 411 -27.12 -19.49 19.71
C ILE A 411 -26.37 -18.29 19.04
N SER A 412 -25.05 -18.15 19.19
CA SER A 412 -24.25 -17.11 18.51
C SER A 412 -23.52 -17.56 17.24
N SER A 413 -23.52 -18.85 16.90
CA SER A 413 -22.97 -19.33 15.62
C SER A 413 -23.99 -19.05 14.52
N LYS A 414 -23.88 -17.87 13.88
CA LYS A 414 -24.56 -17.57 12.62
C LYS A 414 -24.37 -18.75 11.67
N GLN A 415 -25.43 -19.15 10.97
CA GLN A 415 -25.39 -20.12 9.87
C GLN A 415 -24.26 -19.74 8.93
N ILE A 416 -23.12 -20.43 9.03
CA ILE A 416 -22.05 -20.35 8.04
C ILE A 416 -22.61 -21.06 6.82
N GLN A 417 -22.79 -20.32 5.73
CA GLN A 417 -23.26 -20.90 4.50
C GLN A 417 -22.20 -21.88 4.01
N VAL A 418 -22.61 -23.01 3.44
CA VAL A 418 -21.69 -24.03 2.88
C VAL A 418 -20.69 -23.44 1.86
N GLN A 419 -21.03 -22.29 1.25
CA GLN A 419 -20.15 -21.52 0.37
C GLN A 419 -18.99 -20.82 1.11
N ASP A 420 -19.20 -20.36 2.35
CA ASP A 420 -18.16 -19.75 3.19
C ASP A 420 -17.09 -20.76 3.59
N TYR A 421 -17.48 -22.03 3.74
CA TYR A 421 -16.58 -23.15 4.01
C TYR A 421 -15.61 -23.39 2.85
N ALA A 422 -16.14 -23.55 1.63
CA ALA A 422 -15.31 -23.80 0.44
C ALA A 422 -14.39 -22.61 0.15
N ALA A 423 -14.88 -21.39 0.32
CA ALA A 423 -14.07 -20.19 0.19
C ALA A 423 -12.97 -20.09 1.27
N GLY A 424 -13.25 -20.51 2.51
CA GLY A 424 -12.27 -20.58 3.59
C GLY A 424 -11.15 -21.57 3.32
N GLU A 425 -11.51 -22.78 2.89
CA GLU A 425 -10.55 -23.84 2.54
C GLU A 425 -9.68 -23.45 1.36
N TYR A 426 -10.26 -22.86 0.32
CA TYR A 426 -9.49 -22.39 -0.82
C TYR A 426 -8.49 -21.27 -0.46
N GLU A 427 -8.87 -20.36 0.43
CA GLU A 427 -7.94 -19.33 0.93
C GLU A 427 -6.81 -19.94 1.78
N ILE A 428 -7.08 -20.96 2.59
CA ILE A 428 -6.04 -21.72 3.30
C ILE A 428 -5.11 -22.45 2.33
N LYS A 429 -5.67 -23.11 1.32
CA LYS A 429 -4.94 -23.81 0.27
C LYS A 429 -3.95 -22.89 -0.46
N LYS A 430 -4.30 -21.63 -0.70
CA LYS A 430 -3.38 -20.63 -1.27
C LYS A 430 -2.41 -20.02 -0.25
N SER A 431 -2.90 -19.70 0.95
CA SER A 431 -2.11 -18.94 1.94
C SER A 431 -1.02 -19.76 2.60
N ILE A 432 -1.20 -21.08 2.83
CA ILE A 432 -0.17 -21.93 3.44
C ILE A 432 1.08 -22.04 2.55
N PRO A 433 1.01 -22.36 1.24
CA PRO A 433 2.18 -22.36 0.36
C PRO A 433 2.96 -21.05 0.39
N LYS A 434 2.23 -19.93 0.37
CA LYS A 434 2.83 -18.60 0.47
C LYS A 434 3.50 -18.38 1.83
N ALA A 435 2.86 -18.78 2.93
CA ALA A 435 3.42 -18.67 4.27
C ALA A 435 4.70 -19.50 4.42
N LEU A 436 4.70 -20.74 3.92
CA LEU A 436 5.88 -21.61 3.89
C LEU A 436 7.01 -20.97 3.07
N ALA A 437 6.69 -20.42 1.89
CA ALA A 437 7.66 -19.78 1.03
C ALA A 437 8.32 -18.53 1.61
N MET A 438 7.76 -17.93 2.68
CA MET A 438 8.37 -16.80 3.40
C MET A 438 9.22 -17.24 4.61
N ILE A 439 9.29 -18.53 4.93
CA ILE A 439 10.05 -19.04 6.08
C ILE A 439 11.55 -18.96 5.79
N ARG A 440 12.31 -18.37 6.72
CA ARG A 440 13.77 -18.23 6.65
C ARG A 440 14.41 -18.59 7.98
N ALA A 441 15.56 -19.26 7.95
CA ALA A 441 16.50 -19.31 9.07
C ALA A 441 17.22 -17.96 9.22
N GLN A 442 17.94 -17.73 10.33
CA GLN A 442 18.59 -16.43 10.57
C GLN A 442 19.71 -16.12 9.57
N ASN A 443 20.27 -17.12 8.89
CA ASN A 443 21.17 -16.95 7.74
C ASN A 443 20.44 -16.47 6.45
N GLY A 444 19.12 -16.26 6.50
CA GLY A 444 18.31 -15.84 5.36
C GLY A 444 17.93 -16.98 4.41
N LYS A 445 18.09 -18.25 4.82
CA LYS A 445 17.88 -19.42 3.95
C LYS A 445 16.61 -20.17 4.32
N SER A 446 15.92 -20.67 3.30
CA SER A 446 14.65 -21.37 3.40
C SER A 446 14.90 -22.85 3.69
N PRO A 447 14.05 -23.51 4.51
CA PRO A 447 14.09 -24.96 4.67
C PRO A 447 13.92 -25.69 3.31
N PRO A 448 14.82 -26.62 2.93
CA PRO A 448 14.79 -27.26 1.61
C PRO A 448 13.58 -28.17 1.38
N GLU A 449 12.98 -28.71 2.44
CA GLU A 449 11.78 -29.54 2.37
C GLU A 449 10.57 -28.75 1.87
N ILE A 450 10.57 -27.43 2.02
CA ILE A 450 9.52 -26.56 1.50
C ILE A 450 9.53 -26.58 -0.03
N GLU A 451 10.70 -26.53 -0.67
CA GLU A 451 10.81 -26.65 -2.12
C GLU A 451 10.26 -28.00 -2.59
N THR A 452 10.67 -29.08 -1.92
CA THR A 452 10.23 -30.44 -2.26
C THR A 452 8.71 -30.56 -2.15
N PHE A 453 8.13 -30.03 -1.07
CA PHE A 453 6.69 -30.05 -0.85
C PHE A 453 5.94 -29.19 -1.88
N LEU A 454 6.39 -27.97 -2.15
CA LEU A 454 5.75 -27.09 -3.14
C LEU A 454 5.86 -27.64 -4.56
N LEU A 455 6.99 -28.27 -4.90
CA LEU A 455 7.17 -28.94 -6.18
C LEU A 455 6.24 -30.14 -6.31
N GLN A 456 6.09 -30.96 -5.26
CA GLN A 456 5.11 -32.05 -5.22
C GLN A 456 3.70 -31.52 -5.52
N LEU A 457 3.29 -30.45 -4.83
CA LEU A 457 1.98 -29.82 -5.05
C LEU A 457 1.80 -29.35 -6.49
N LEU A 458 2.85 -28.85 -7.14
CA LEU A 458 2.78 -28.37 -8.52
C LEU A 458 2.74 -29.53 -9.52
N THR A 459 3.60 -30.55 -9.36
CA THR A 459 3.73 -31.67 -10.30
C THR A 459 2.57 -32.66 -10.21
N GLU A 460 2.01 -32.84 -9.02
CA GLU A 460 0.96 -33.84 -8.73
C GLU A 460 -0.43 -33.21 -8.68
N ASN A 461 -0.59 -31.95 -9.10
CA ASN A 461 -1.88 -31.26 -9.08
C ASN A 461 -2.85 -31.84 -10.11
N ASP A 462 -3.94 -32.46 -9.63
CA ASP A 462 -5.04 -32.94 -10.46
C ASP A 462 -6.22 -31.94 -10.48
N ASN A 463 -6.36 -31.22 -11.60
CA ASN A 463 -7.48 -30.30 -11.86
C ASN A 463 -8.68 -30.99 -12.54
N SER A 464 -8.61 -32.29 -12.87
CA SER A 464 -9.63 -32.96 -13.69
C SER A 464 -11.02 -33.04 -13.04
N LYS A 465 -11.10 -32.84 -11.71
CA LYS A 465 -12.34 -32.95 -10.92
C LYS A 465 -12.82 -31.62 -10.32
N ASN A 466 -12.35 -30.50 -10.86
CA ASN A 466 -12.79 -29.14 -10.49
C ASN A 466 -14.22 -28.80 -10.94
N TYR A 467 -15.21 -29.64 -10.63
CA TYR A 467 -16.59 -29.36 -11.03
C TYR A 467 -17.12 -28.13 -10.29
N VAL A 468 -17.64 -27.18 -11.07
CA VAL A 468 -18.46 -26.08 -10.55
C VAL A 468 -19.87 -26.31 -11.06
N GLU A 469 -20.85 -26.37 -10.16
CA GLU A 469 -22.26 -26.35 -10.56
C GLU A 469 -22.55 -24.98 -11.17
N MET A 470 -22.77 -24.96 -12.48
CA MET A 470 -23.35 -23.84 -13.22
C MET A 470 -24.69 -24.32 -13.77
N ASP A 471 -25.67 -23.41 -13.84
CA ASP A 471 -27.07 -23.72 -14.15
C ASP A 471 -27.28 -24.59 -15.40
N ASP A 472 -26.34 -24.57 -16.36
CA ASP A 472 -26.54 -25.24 -17.66
C ASP A 472 -25.50 -26.31 -18.04
N GLN A 473 -24.28 -26.36 -17.47
CA GLN A 473 -23.27 -27.40 -17.77
C GLN A 473 -22.24 -27.52 -16.62
N SER A 474 -21.94 -28.75 -16.17
CA SER A 474 -20.82 -29.01 -15.26
C SER A 474 -19.49 -28.80 -15.99
N GLN A 475 -18.94 -27.60 -15.95
CA GLN A 475 -17.60 -27.31 -16.45
C GLN A 475 -16.55 -27.56 -15.35
N VAL A 476 -15.40 -28.09 -15.75
CA VAL A 476 -14.22 -28.21 -14.89
C VAL A 476 -13.56 -26.82 -14.86
N ALA A 477 -13.54 -26.17 -13.71
CA ALA A 477 -12.88 -24.87 -13.54
C ALA A 477 -11.36 -25.01 -13.54
N ASP A 478 -10.66 -24.18 -14.30
CA ASP A 478 -9.21 -24.08 -14.23
C ASP A 478 -8.78 -23.37 -12.94
N ASP A 479 -8.04 -24.05 -12.06
CA ASP A 479 -7.50 -23.47 -10.82
C ASP A 479 -6.22 -22.66 -11.07
N CYS A 480 -6.30 -21.69 -11.99
CA CYS A 480 -5.14 -20.92 -12.42
C CYS A 480 -4.55 -20.04 -11.30
N TYR A 481 -5.37 -19.63 -10.32
CA TYR A 481 -4.92 -18.81 -9.19
C TYR A 481 -4.13 -19.61 -8.15
N TYR A 482 -4.51 -20.86 -7.86
CA TYR A 482 -3.72 -21.72 -6.97
C TYR A 482 -2.40 -22.12 -7.61
N ILE A 483 -2.43 -22.56 -8.88
CA ILE A 483 -1.22 -22.91 -9.63
C ILE A 483 -0.29 -21.70 -9.74
N GLY A 484 -0.82 -20.52 -10.09
CA GLY A 484 -0.04 -19.29 -10.11
C GLY A 484 0.60 -18.99 -8.75
N ASN A 485 -0.13 -19.17 -7.65
CA ASN A 485 0.39 -18.99 -6.30
C ASN A 485 1.50 -19.99 -5.95
N LEU A 486 1.42 -21.25 -6.38
CA LEU A 486 2.50 -22.24 -6.20
C LEU A 486 3.76 -21.86 -6.98
N VAL A 487 3.60 -21.49 -8.26
CA VAL A 487 4.69 -21.03 -9.14
C VAL A 487 5.42 -19.83 -8.52
N LEU A 488 4.65 -18.85 -8.04
CA LEU A 488 5.21 -17.68 -7.37
C LEU A 488 5.88 -18.04 -6.03
N SER A 489 5.28 -18.92 -5.24
CA SER A 489 5.84 -19.39 -3.95
C SER A 489 7.18 -20.11 -4.13
N LEU A 490 7.34 -20.91 -5.20
CA LEU A 490 8.63 -21.54 -5.53
C LEU A 490 9.69 -20.50 -5.90
N SER A 491 9.31 -19.44 -6.63
CA SER A 491 10.25 -18.43 -7.13
C SER A 491 10.91 -17.57 -6.05
N VAL A 492 10.31 -17.50 -4.85
CA VAL A 492 10.78 -16.66 -3.75
C VAL A 492 11.63 -17.43 -2.73
N LEU A 493 11.85 -18.73 -2.92
CA LEU A 493 12.68 -19.52 -2.01
C LEU A 493 14.16 -19.13 -2.14
N SER A 494 14.84 -19.02 -1.00
CA SER A 494 16.29 -18.81 -0.95
C SER A 494 16.98 -20.02 -0.37
N LEU A 495 17.61 -20.86 -1.19
CA LEU A 495 18.24 -22.11 -0.75
C LEU A 495 19.77 -21.99 -0.72
N ASP A 496 20.41 -22.79 0.14
CA ASP A 496 21.86 -23.00 0.11
C ASP A 496 22.14 -24.27 -0.70
N ARG A 497 22.56 -24.09 -1.94
CA ARG A 497 22.96 -25.19 -2.82
C ARG A 497 24.49 -25.24 -2.90
N PRO A 498 25.13 -26.40 -2.70
CA PRO A 498 26.54 -26.54 -3.04
C PRO A 498 26.70 -26.31 -4.56
N ALA A 499 27.78 -25.65 -4.97
CA ALA A 499 28.07 -25.23 -6.35
C ALA A 499 28.16 -26.37 -7.41
N ARG A 500 27.73 -27.59 -7.08
CA ARG A 500 27.73 -28.79 -7.92
C ARG A 500 26.35 -29.45 -8.06
N SER A 501 25.29 -28.91 -7.46
CA SER A 501 23.92 -29.46 -7.54
C SER A 501 22.99 -28.58 -8.38
N ASP A 502 23.30 -28.40 -9.66
CA ASP A 502 22.45 -27.71 -10.66
C ASP A 502 21.08 -28.38 -10.86
N ASP A 503 20.92 -29.63 -10.41
CA ASP A 503 19.78 -30.47 -10.75
C ASP A 503 18.43 -29.95 -10.19
N GLY A 504 18.39 -29.43 -8.95
CA GLY A 504 17.11 -29.03 -8.36
C GLY A 504 16.54 -27.69 -8.86
N ASP A 505 17.39 -26.67 -9.08
CA ASP A 505 16.92 -25.40 -9.68
C ASP A 505 16.47 -25.64 -11.13
N ALA A 506 17.20 -26.51 -11.86
CA ALA A 506 16.79 -26.96 -13.18
C ALA A 506 15.44 -27.68 -13.18
N VAL A 507 15.11 -28.46 -12.15
CA VAL A 507 13.80 -29.11 -12.01
C VAL A 507 12.68 -28.08 -11.83
N VAL A 508 12.85 -27.11 -10.91
CA VAL A 508 11.86 -26.05 -10.65
C VAL A 508 11.65 -25.20 -11.91
N VAL A 509 12.74 -24.74 -12.53
CA VAL A 509 12.70 -23.95 -13.77
C VAL A 509 12.03 -24.74 -14.90
N ARG A 510 12.38 -26.02 -15.07
CA ARG A 510 11.77 -26.89 -16.09
C ARG A 510 10.26 -27.02 -15.88
N GLU A 511 9.81 -27.16 -14.64
CA GLU A 511 8.40 -27.29 -14.32
C GLU A 511 7.63 -25.98 -14.55
N ILE A 512 8.20 -24.83 -14.16
CA ILE A 512 7.61 -23.52 -14.45
C ILE A 512 7.54 -23.29 -15.98
N LEU A 513 8.58 -23.64 -16.72
CA LEU A 513 8.58 -23.58 -18.18
C LEU A 513 7.53 -24.52 -18.77
N ARG A 514 7.32 -25.72 -18.22
CA ARG A 514 6.26 -26.64 -18.65
C ARG A 514 4.88 -25.97 -18.56
N TYR A 515 4.58 -25.31 -17.44
CA TYR A 515 3.33 -24.55 -17.27
C TYR A 515 3.23 -23.35 -18.20
N LEU A 516 4.33 -22.62 -18.42
CA LEU A 516 4.36 -21.51 -19.39
C LEU A 516 4.02 -21.98 -20.81
N HIS A 517 4.62 -23.08 -21.27
CA HIS A 517 4.33 -23.65 -22.59
C HIS A 517 2.91 -24.22 -22.66
N TYR A 518 2.44 -24.87 -21.60
CA TYR A 518 1.08 -25.38 -21.53
C TYR A 518 0.04 -24.25 -21.66
N ASP A 519 0.23 -23.15 -20.93
CA ASP A 519 -0.68 -21.98 -20.95
C ASP A 519 -0.64 -21.23 -22.29
N GLN A 520 0.40 -21.42 -23.11
CA GLN A 520 0.43 -20.91 -24.48
C GLN A 520 -0.45 -21.72 -25.43
N VAL A 521 -0.53 -23.03 -25.22
CA VAL A 521 -1.33 -23.96 -26.04
C VAL A 521 -2.79 -23.96 -25.59
N GLN A 522 -3.02 -24.08 -24.27
CA GLN A 522 -4.32 -24.01 -23.63
C GLN A 522 -4.33 -22.88 -22.61
N PRO A 523 -4.78 -21.67 -23.01
CA PRO A 523 -4.70 -20.49 -22.16
C PRO A 523 -5.70 -20.54 -21.00
N SER A 524 -5.16 -20.39 -19.80
CA SER A 524 -5.91 -20.12 -18.59
C SER A 524 -6.64 -18.79 -18.65
N TYR A 525 -7.60 -18.61 -17.73
CA TYR A 525 -8.33 -17.35 -17.58
C TYR A 525 -7.37 -16.16 -17.49
N ASN A 526 -7.54 -15.20 -18.40
CA ASN A 526 -6.71 -13.99 -18.54
C ASN A 526 -5.19 -14.26 -18.68
N LYS A 527 -4.78 -15.49 -19.04
CA LYS A 527 -3.37 -15.94 -19.05
C LYS A 527 -2.68 -15.75 -17.70
N THR A 528 -3.40 -16.02 -16.61
CA THR A 528 -2.91 -15.84 -15.24
C THR A 528 -1.66 -16.68 -14.99
N ILE A 529 -1.63 -17.93 -15.49
CA ILE A 529 -0.45 -18.80 -15.32
C ILE A 529 0.75 -18.21 -16.06
N THR A 530 0.60 -17.75 -17.31
CA THR A 530 1.67 -17.06 -18.06
C THR A 530 2.22 -15.88 -17.26
N VAL A 531 1.36 -15.02 -16.70
CA VAL A 531 1.78 -13.86 -15.89
C VAL A 531 2.62 -14.31 -14.70
N CYS A 532 2.11 -15.27 -13.91
CA CYS A 532 2.83 -15.80 -12.74
C CYS A 532 4.15 -16.47 -13.13
N CYS A 533 4.21 -17.18 -14.25
CA CYS A 533 5.44 -17.81 -14.73
C CYS A 533 6.49 -16.76 -15.13
N LEU A 534 6.10 -15.69 -15.84
CA LEU A 534 7.03 -14.62 -16.21
C LEU A 534 7.61 -13.92 -14.98
N GLU A 535 6.76 -13.60 -14.00
CA GLU A 535 7.19 -13.03 -12.70
C GLU A 535 8.12 -13.99 -11.94
N ALA A 536 7.76 -15.27 -11.85
CA ALA A 536 8.56 -16.29 -11.18
C ALA A 536 9.93 -16.49 -11.84
N LEU A 537 9.99 -16.56 -13.17
CA LEU A 537 11.24 -16.72 -13.90
C LEU A 537 12.12 -15.48 -13.75
N CYS A 538 11.55 -14.27 -13.76
CA CYS A 538 12.29 -13.04 -13.46
C CYS A 538 12.92 -13.10 -12.06
N ASN A 539 12.16 -13.52 -11.04
CA ASN A 539 12.65 -13.70 -9.68
C ASN A 539 13.81 -14.71 -9.60
N LEU A 540 13.70 -15.85 -10.31
CA LEU A 540 14.74 -16.88 -10.35
C LEU A 540 16.01 -16.40 -11.08
N VAL A 541 15.88 -15.61 -12.15
CA VAL A 541 17.02 -14.98 -12.84
C VAL A 541 17.71 -13.97 -11.91
N LEU A 542 16.94 -13.11 -11.25
CA LEU A 542 17.47 -12.15 -10.27
C LEU A 542 18.15 -12.85 -9.07
N ALA A 543 17.67 -14.03 -8.68
CA ALA A 543 18.27 -14.88 -7.66
C ALA A 543 19.57 -15.58 -8.10
N GLY A 544 19.84 -15.62 -9.41
CA GLY A 544 20.97 -16.37 -9.99
C GLY A 544 20.72 -17.87 -10.12
N CYS A 545 19.46 -18.31 -10.01
CA CYS A 545 19.03 -19.71 -10.12
C CYS A 545 18.68 -20.12 -11.57
N CYS A 546 18.58 -19.15 -12.48
CA CYS A 546 18.12 -19.35 -13.86
C CYS A 546 18.94 -18.47 -14.80
N GLU A 547 19.34 -19.02 -15.95
CA GLU A 547 19.93 -18.20 -17.02
C GLU A 547 18.88 -17.30 -17.66
N GLU A 548 19.22 -16.04 -17.92
CA GLU A 548 18.33 -15.06 -18.56
C GLU A 548 17.85 -15.51 -19.95
N LYS A 549 18.69 -16.27 -20.67
CA LYS A 549 18.43 -16.71 -22.05
C LYS A 549 17.29 -17.73 -22.18
N LEU A 550 16.86 -18.34 -21.07
CA LEU A 550 15.85 -19.38 -21.09
C LEU A 550 14.47 -18.87 -21.50
N VAL A 551 14.17 -17.59 -21.23
CA VAL A 551 12.90 -16.96 -21.63
C VAL A 551 13.11 -15.64 -22.33
N ASN A 552 12.56 -15.54 -23.54
CA ASN A 552 12.56 -14.31 -24.31
C ASN A 552 11.43 -13.38 -23.83
N PHE A 553 11.67 -12.62 -22.76
CA PHE A 553 10.71 -11.65 -22.23
C PHE A 553 10.27 -10.60 -23.27
N HIS A 554 11.16 -10.22 -24.18
CA HIS A 554 10.83 -9.26 -25.25
C HIS A 554 9.72 -9.77 -26.18
N SER A 555 9.63 -11.08 -26.42
CA SER A 555 8.56 -11.65 -27.23
C SER A 555 7.17 -11.44 -26.59
N PHE A 556 7.08 -11.58 -25.27
CA PHE A 556 5.87 -11.42 -24.48
C PHE A 556 5.47 -9.95 -24.28
N ALA A 557 6.42 -9.01 -24.36
CA ALA A 557 6.14 -7.58 -24.34
C ALA A 557 5.44 -7.10 -25.62
N SER A 558 5.49 -7.89 -26.70
CA SER A 558 4.94 -7.51 -28.00
C SER A 558 3.41 -7.31 -27.97
N PRO A 559 2.85 -6.48 -28.88
CA PRO A 559 1.41 -6.24 -28.98
C PRO A 559 0.55 -7.48 -29.30
N LYS A 560 1.18 -8.64 -29.58
CA LYS A 560 0.48 -9.92 -29.83
C LYS A 560 -0.18 -10.49 -28.57
N HIS A 561 0.28 -10.09 -27.39
CA HIS A 561 -0.21 -10.61 -26.11
C HIS A 561 -1.20 -9.67 -25.43
N SER A 562 -1.93 -10.19 -24.43
CA SER A 562 -2.84 -9.38 -23.61
C SER A 562 -2.07 -8.34 -22.80
N ASN A 563 -2.73 -7.24 -22.42
CA ASN A 563 -2.10 -6.19 -21.62
C ASN A 563 -1.54 -6.69 -20.28
N LEU A 564 -2.12 -7.72 -19.68
CA LEU A 564 -1.62 -8.32 -18.44
C LEU A 564 -0.27 -9.01 -18.63
N VAL A 565 -0.16 -9.86 -19.66
CA VAL A 565 1.10 -10.54 -20.01
C VAL A 565 2.19 -9.53 -20.41
N ARG A 566 1.81 -8.51 -21.19
CA ARG A 566 2.74 -7.46 -21.61
C ARG A 566 3.28 -6.67 -20.42
N LYS A 567 2.43 -6.34 -19.44
CA LYS A 567 2.86 -5.66 -18.21
C LYS A 567 3.88 -6.49 -17.42
N ALA A 568 3.61 -7.79 -17.20
CA ALA A 568 4.53 -8.68 -16.50
C ALA A 568 5.89 -8.81 -17.24
N ALA A 569 5.85 -8.93 -18.57
CA ALA A 569 7.06 -8.99 -19.39
C ALA A 569 7.87 -7.68 -19.36
N ILE A 570 7.21 -6.52 -19.51
CA ILE A 570 7.85 -5.21 -19.45
C ILE A 570 8.46 -4.97 -18.06
N GLU A 571 7.75 -5.34 -16.99
CA GLU A 571 8.28 -5.24 -15.63
C GLU A 571 9.53 -6.12 -15.46
N SER A 572 9.49 -7.35 -15.96
CA SER A 572 10.62 -8.29 -15.89
C SER A 572 11.85 -7.73 -16.60
N ILE A 573 11.69 -7.25 -17.84
CA ILE A 573 12.79 -6.65 -18.63
C ILE A 573 13.44 -5.48 -17.89
N LEU A 574 12.62 -4.56 -17.36
CA LEU A 574 13.13 -3.38 -16.65
C LEU A 574 13.83 -3.77 -15.35
N ARG A 575 13.26 -4.69 -14.56
CA ARG A 575 13.88 -5.18 -13.31
C ARG A 575 15.24 -5.82 -13.58
N LEU A 576 15.36 -6.63 -14.65
CA LEU A 576 16.62 -7.24 -15.05
C LEU A 576 17.67 -6.19 -15.41
N TYR A 577 17.35 -5.24 -16.30
CA TYR A 577 18.29 -4.17 -16.64
C TYR A 577 18.70 -3.32 -15.43
N PHE A 578 17.79 -3.00 -14.52
CA PHE A 578 18.16 -2.23 -13.31
C PHE A 578 19.02 -3.03 -12.32
N SER A 579 19.05 -4.36 -12.43
CA SER A 579 19.87 -5.24 -11.58
C SER A 579 21.29 -5.47 -12.11
N GLU A 580 21.53 -5.22 -13.40
CA GLU A 580 22.86 -5.38 -14.02
C GLU A 580 23.89 -4.36 -13.48
N ASP A 581 25.16 -4.76 -13.45
CA ASP A 581 26.25 -3.82 -13.19
C ASP A 581 26.30 -2.75 -14.31
N PRO A 582 26.31 -1.45 -13.98
CA PRO A 582 26.44 -0.37 -14.97
C PRO A 582 27.69 -0.44 -15.85
N ASN A 583 28.72 -1.20 -15.45
CA ASN A 583 29.95 -1.39 -16.22
C ASN A 583 29.91 -2.66 -17.10
N GLY A 584 28.88 -3.49 -16.96
CA GLY A 584 28.72 -4.76 -17.65
C GLY A 584 29.56 -5.90 -17.03
N ASP A 585 29.09 -7.13 -17.23
CA ASP A 585 29.89 -8.33 -16.94
C ASP A 585 30.79 -8.63 -18.14
N ASN A 586 32.10 -8.75 -17.92
CA ASN A 586 33.09 -9.07 -18.97
C ASN A 586 32.87 -10.46 -19.64
N ASN A 587 31.90 -11.26 -19.18
CA ASN A 587 31.71 -12.66 -19.56
C ASN A 587 30.36 -13.00 -20.22
N SER A 588 29.43 -12.06 -20.41
CA SER A 588 28.10 -12.34 -20.97
C SER A 588 27.81 -11.49 -22.22
N PRO A 589 27.69 -12.08 -23.42
CA PRO A 589 27.21 -11.34 -24.59
C PRO A 589 25.72 -11.02 -24.42
N SER A 590 25.40 -9.73 -24.30
CA SER A 590 24.03 -9.19 -24.30
C SER A 590 23.24 -9.70 -25.50
N MET A 591 22.06 -10.29 -25.25
CA MET A 591 21.18 -10.83 -26.30
C MET A 591 20.20 -9.79 -26.84
N VAL A 592 20.53 -8.49 -26.74
CA VAL A 592 19.65 -7.41 -27.15
C VAL A 592 20.15 -6.78 -28.44
N SER A 593 19.21 -6.52 -29.35
CA SER A 593 19.29 -5.71 -30.58
C SER A 593 20.57 -4.89 -30.76
N THR A 594 21.08 -4.87 -32.01
CA THR A 594 22.22 -4.08 -32.52
C THR A 594 22.27 -2.61 -32.08
N LEU A 595 21.17 -2.08 -31.53
CA LEU A 595 21.01 -0.73 -30.97
C LEU A 595 21.56 -0.53 -29.53
N LEU A 596 21.79 -1.60 -28.76
CA LEU A 596 22.18 -1.55 -27.33
C LEU A 596 23.62 -2.04 -27.06
N SER A 597 24.42 -2.25 -28.10
CA SER A 597 25.81 -2.72 -27.96
C SER A 597 26.60 -1.85 -26.98
N ASN A 598 27.12 -2.46 -25.91
CA ASN A 598 27.94 -1.85 -24.85
C ASN A 598 27.21 -0.91 -23.87
N SER A 599 25.88 -0.98 -23.73
CA SER A 599 25.15 -0.28 -22.66
C SER A 599 24.54 -1.29 -21.69
N TYR A 600 24.72 -1.07 -20.39
CA TYR A 600 24.28 -1.96 -19.31
C TYR A 600 23.54 -1.20 -18.22
N GLY A 601 22.86 -1.93 -17.34
CA GLY A 601 22.29 -1.34 -16.13
C GLY A 601 21.12 -0.39 -16.42
N ALA A 602 21.01 0.66 -15.60
CA ALA A 602 20.02 1.72 -15.77
C ALA A 602 20.11 2.43 -17.15
N THR A 603 21.28 2.45 -17.80
CA THR A 603 21.45 3.06 -19.13
C THR A 603 20.72 2.24 -20.21
N ALA A 604 20.86 0.91 -20.18
CA ALA A 604 20.15 0.01 -21.09
C ALA A 604 18.63 0.08 -20.87
N ALA A 605 18.19 0.07 -19.61
CA ALA A 605 16.78 0.21 -19.24
C ALA A 605 16.15 1.47 -19.85
N MET A 606 16.83 2.61 -19.73
CA MET A 606 16.31 3.90 -20.21
C MET A 606 16.31 3.99 -21.73
N LEU A 607 17.33 3.46 -22.41
CA LEU A 607 17.35 3.39 -23.88
C LEU A 607 16.21 2.51 -24.41
N TRP A 608 16.00 1.34 -23.79
CA TRP A 608 14.91 0.45 -24.16
C TRP A 608 13.54 1.07 -23.88
N LEU A 609 13.37 1.76 -22.75
CA LEU A 609 12.15 2.52 -22.44
C LEU A 609 11.86 3.56 -23.53
N CYS A 610 12.86 4.35 -23.94
CA CYS A 610 12.66 5.35 -24.99
C CYS A 610 12.17 4.72 -26.30
N GLU A 611 12.71 3.58 -26.70
CA GLU A 611 12.28 2.87 -27.91
C GLU A 611 10.87 2.27 -27.76
N LEU A 612 10.59 1.67 -26.60
CA LEU A 612 9.26 1.15 -26.28
C LEU A 612 8.21 2.27 -26.35
N LEU A 613 8.48 3.45 -25.79
CA LEU A 613 7.52 4.55 -25.77
C LEU A 613 7.20 5.09 -27.17
N LYS A 614 8.14 5.01 -28.13
CA LYS A 614 7.90 5.39 -29.53
C LYS A 614 7.03 4.38 -30.26
N THR A 615 7.29 3.10 -30.05
CA THR A 615 6.66 1.99 -30.78
C THR A 615 5.29 1.62 -30.21
N GLU A 616 5.19 1.59 -28.88
CA GLU A 616 3.98 1.24 -28.14
C GLU A 616 2.85 2.22 -28.43
N GLN A 617 1.62 1.75 -28.65
CA GLN A 617 0.47 2.63 -28.90
C GLN A 617 -0.45 2.76 -27.68
N SER A 618 -0.43 1.78 -26.76
CA SER A 618 -1.32 1.79 -25.60
C SER A 618 -0.85 2.81 -24.54
N PRO A 619 -1.66 3.86 -24.23
CA PRO A 619 -1.29 4.86 -23.22
C PRO A 619 -1.05 4.23 -21.83
N GLY A 620 -1.88 3.24 -21.48
CA GLY A 620 -1.76 2.53 -20.20
C GLY A 620 -0.48 1.73 -20.06
N ILE A 621 0.06 1.18 -21.16
CA ILE A 621 1.34 0.45 -21.14
C ILE A 621 2.52 1.42 -21.09
N ARG A 622 2.46 2.53 -21.85
CA ARG A 622 3.48 3.58 -21.80
C ARG A 622 3.65 4.13 -20.40
N LEU A 623 2.55 4.51 -19.76
CA LEU A 623 2.56 5.02 -18.38
C LEU A 623 3.09 3.97 -17.40
N PHE A 624 2.65 2.72 -17.57
CA PHE A 624 3.10 1.61 -16.74
C PHE A 624 4.61 1.37 -16.83
N ALA A 625 5.20 1.38 -18.03
CA ALA A 625 6.64 1.19 -18.22
C ALA A 625 7.46 2.28 -17.50
N VAL A 626 7.02 3.54 -17.59
CA VAL A 626 7.64 4.65 -16.85
C VAL A 626 7.50 4.47 -15.34
N GLN A 627 6.33 4.02 -14.86
CA GLN A 627 6.10 3.74 -13.44
C GLN A 627 7.03 2.64 -12.92
N VAL A 628 7.24 1.57 -13.70
CA VAL A 628 8.18 0.51 -13.32
C VAL A 628 9.60 1.07 -13.20
N CYS A 629 10.06 1.93 -14.13
CA CYS A 629 11.37 2.58 -14.00
C CYS A 629 11.46 3.43 -12.72
N LEU A 630 10.42 4.21 -12.40
CA LEU A 630 10.37 4.99 -11.16
C LEU A 630 10.43 4.09 -9.92
N ASN A 631 9.73 2.95 -9.94
CA ASN A 631 9.77 1.96 -8.87
C ASN A 631 11.16 1.33 -8.73
N CYS A 632 11.81 0.96 -9.84
CA CYS A 632 13.17 0.40 -9.83
C CYS A 632 14.20 1.43 -9.35
N MET A 633 14.09 2.70 -9.76
CA MET A 633 14.97 3.80 -9.30
C MET A 633 14.80 4.14 -7.83
N ARG A 634 13.62 3.90 -7.25
CA ARG A 634 13.41 3.99 -5.79
C ARG A 634 14.26 2.96 -5.05
N GLY A 635 14.59 1.86 -5.72
CA GLY A 635 15.26 0.71 -5.15
C GLY A 635 14.26 -0.28 -4.56
N PHE A 636 14.77 -1.48 -4.29
CA PHE A 636 14.08 -2.49 -3.50
C PHE A 636 14.95 -2.83 -2.29
N PRO A 637 14.37 -3.28 -1.18
CA PRO A 637 15.19 -3.85 -0.13
C PRO A 637 15.94 -5.09 -0.66
N PRO A 638 17.20 -5.34 -0.22
CA PRO A 638 17.97 -6.49 -0.66
C PRO A 638 17.19 -7.79 -0.45
N GLY A 639 17.12 -8.65 -1.48
CA GLY A 639 16.34 -9.88 -1.45
C GLY A 639 14.85 -9.68 -1.77
N VAL A 640 14.19 -8.66 -1.21
CA VAL A 640 12.77 -8.36 -1.53
C VAL A 640 12.60 -8.05 -3.01
N GLY A 641 13.53 -7.31 -3.63
CA GLY A 641 13.53 -7.06 -5.08
C GLY A 641 13.55 -8.33 -5.95
N LYS A 642 13.92 -9.47 -5.37
CA LYS A 642 13.90 -10.81 -5.99
C LYS A 642 12.66 -11.64 -5.59
N GLU A 643 11.90 -11.18 -4.60
CA GLU A 643 10.71 -11.83 -4.04
C GLU A 643 9.42 -11.05 -4.34
N VAL A 644 9.51 -9.85 -4.95
CA VAL A 644 8.33 -9.07 -5.36
C VAL A 644 7.65 -9.77 -6.52
N LEU A 645 6.41 -10.20 -6.29
CA LEU A 645 5.53 -10.78 -7.30
C LEU A 645 5.21 -9.74 -8.39
N ALA A 646 4.69 -8.59 -7.95
CA ALA A 646 4.52 -7.41 -8.79
C ALA A 646 4.62 -6.11 -7.95
N THR A 647 5.23 -5.06 -8.49
CA THR A 647 5.46 -3.80 -7.75
C THR A 647 4.20 -3.00 -7.45
N TRP A 648 3.03 -3.44 -7.94
CA TRP A 648 1.72 -2.80 -7.75
C TRP A 648 0.77 -3.54 -6.80
N ASP A 649 1.13 -4.72 -6.31
CA ASP A 649 0.23 -5.53 -5.48
C ASP A 649 0.41 -5.28 -3.97
N HIS A 650 -0.64 -5.51 -3.18
CA HIS A 650 -0.59 -5.40 -1.71
C HIS A 650 0.38 -6.42 -1.08
N SER A 651 0.67 -7.52 -1.78
CA SER A 651 1.75 -8.45 -1.38
C SER A 651 3.12 -7.77 -1.29
N TYR A 652 3.40 -6.78 -2.15
CA TYR A 652 4.61 -5.96 -2.08
C TYR A 652 4.65 -5.13 -0.80
N THR A 653 3.54 -4.50 -0.44
CA THR A 653 3.38 -3.74 0.81
C THR A 653 3.69 -4.62 2.02
N LEU A 654 3.08 -5.80 2.09
CA LEU A 654 3.28 -6.74 3.20
C LEU A 654 4.70 -7.32 3.23
N GLY A 655 5.27 -7.65 2.07
CA GLY A 655 6.65 -8.13 1.96
C GLY A 655 7.67 -7.09 2.41
N LEU A 656 7.44 -5.81 2.05
CA LEU A 656 8.27 -4.71 2.51
C LEU A 656 8.15 -4.49 4.02
N MET A 657 6.92 -4.50 4.57
CA MET A 657 6.72 -4.40 6.02
C MET A 657 7.44 -5.53 6.76
N ASN A 658 7.35 -6.77 6.26
CA ASN A 658 8.04 -7.93 6.81
C ASN A 658 9.57 -7.77 6.73
N TYR A 659 10.10 -7.31 5.60
CA TYR A 659 11.54 -7.08 5.47
C TYR A 659 12.07 -6.03 6.44
N ILE A 660 11.36 -4.90 6.56
CA ILE A 660 11.70 -3.84 7.51
C ILE A 660 11.72 -4.40 8.93
N GLU A 661 10.71 -5.19 9.29
CA GLU A 661 10.64 -5.85 10.61
C GLU A 661 11.79 -6.86 10.82
N MET A 662 12.15 -7.66 9.82
CA MET A 662 13.26 -8.63 9.95
C MET A 662 14.63 -7.96 10.11
N LYS A 663 14.85 -6.80 9.46
CA LYS A 663 16.13 -6.06 9.54
C LYS A 663 16.20 -5.13 10.75
N GLU A 664 15.08 -4.55 11.14
CA GLU A 664 14.95 -3.74 12.34
C GLU A 664 13.87 -4.39 13.25
N PRO A 665 14.20 -5.49 13.95
CA PRO A 665 13.24 -6.19 14.80
C PRO A 665 12.71 -5.20 15.83
N THR A 666 11.41 -4.91 15.81
CA THR A 666 10.60 -3.92 16.57
C THR A 666 9.86 -2.88 15.71
N SER A 667 10.30 -2.63 14.48
CA SER A 667 9.72 -1.60 13.60
C SER A 667 8.30 -1.99 13.22
N PHE A 668 7.30 -1.18 13.59
CA PHE A 668 5.83 -1.40 13.40
C PHE A 668 5.07 -2.00 14.58
N VAL A 669 5.72 -2.62 15.56
CA VAL A 669 5.01 -3.26 16.71
C VAL A 669 5.48 -2.79 18.07
N LEU A 670 6.77 -2.46 18.23
CA LEU A 670 7.32 -1.94 19.49
C LEU A 670 7.73 -0.47 19.40
N LYS A 671 8.16 -0.01 18.23
CA LYS A 671 8.45 1.41 17.94
C LYS A 671 7.96 1.76 16.54
N SER A 672 7.61 3.02 16.32
CA SER A 672 7.33 3.47 14.96
C SER A 672 8.63 3.53 14.15
N PRO A 673 8.63 3.01 12.91
CA PRO A 673 9.83 3.02 12.07
C PRO A 673 10.20 4.46 11.70
N GLU A 674 11.49 4.77 11.78
CA GLU A 674 12.01 6.07 11.39
C GLU A 674 12.24 6.09 9.87
N LYS A 675 11.71 7.12 9.20
CA LYS A 675 11.76 7.25 7.74
C LYS A 675 13.17 7.11 7.17
N ASP A 676 14.17 7.71 7.82
CA ASP A 676 15.56 7.69 7.35
C ASP A 676 16.17 6.28 7.44
N LYS A 677 15.83 5.52 8.48
CA LYS A 677 16.27 4.13 8.62
C LYS A 677 15.62 3.25 7.57
N VAL A 678 14.32 3.41 7.35
CA VAL A 678 13.59 2.69 6.31
C VAL A 678 14.18 2.99 4.93
N GLN A 679 14.51 4.25 4.62
CA GLN A 679 15.17 4.58 3.35
C GLN A 679 16.56 3.92 3.20
N GLY A 680 17.31 3.80 4.30
CA GLY A 680 18.61 3.11 4.32
C GLY A 680 18.52 1.59 4.11
N LEU A 681 17.33 1.00 4.18
CA LEU A 681 17.10 -0.42 3.91
C LEU A 681 16.95 -0.75 2.41
N PHE A 682 16.85 0.25 1.53
CA PHE A 682 16.66 0.05 0.09
C PHE A 682 17.99 0.13 -0.66
N ASP A 683 18.26 -0.88 -1.49
CA ASP A 683 19.37 -0.84 -2.44
C ASP A 683 18.92 -0.04 -3.67
N ARG A 684 19.46 1.17 -3.80
CA ARG A 684 19.18 2.04 -4.94
C ARG A 684 20.12 1.72 -6.10
N PRO A 685 19.61 1.63 -7.35
CA PRO A 685 20.46 1.37 -8.50
C PRO A 685 21.43 2.54 -8.72
N ASN A 686 22.62 2.21 -9.23
CA ASN A 686 23.63 3.22 -9.53
C ASN A 686 23.28 3.98 -10.82
N LEU A 687 22.97 5.28 -10.68
CA LEU A 687 22.59 6.17 -11.78
C LEU A 687 23.76 7.03 -12.31
N SER A 688 25.01 6.78 -11.89
CA SER A 688 26.18 7.60 -12.29
C SER A 688 26.37 7.69 -13.80
N LYS A 689 26.32 6.55 -14.51
CA LYS A 689 26.46 6.49 -15.98
C LYS A 689 25.44 7.32 -16.76
N LEU A 690 24.23 7.50 -16.20
CA LEU A 690 23.20 8.36 -16.77
C LEU A 690 23.49 9.85 -16.57
N ARG A 691 24.35 10.21 -15.61
CA ARG A 691 24.75 11.58 -15.26
C ARG A 691 26.09 11.99 -15.87
N ASP A 692 26.85 11.04 -16.39
CA ASP A 692 28.13 11.27 -17.05
C ASP A 692 27.96 11.94 -18.43
N ASP A 693 29.03 12.55 -18.95
CA ASP A 693 29.11 13.08 -20.32
C ASP A 693 29.37 11.95 -21.33
N SER A 694 28.45 11.00 -21.42
CA SER A 694 28.48 9.89 -22.38
C SER A 694 27.53 10.12 -23.55
N SER A 695 27.84 9.54 -24.71
CA SER A 695 26.96 9.59 -25.88
C SER A 695 25.58 8.95 -25.60
N SER A 696 25.55 7.85 -24.83
CA SER A 696 24.31 7.21 -24.40
C SER A 696 23.50 8.11 -23.46
N ALA A 697 24.13 8.75 -22.46
CA ALA A 697 23.45 9.69 -21.57
C ALA A 697 22.88 10.89 -22.32
N LYS A 698 23.65 11.46 -23.26
CA LYS A 698 23.19 12.54 -24.15
C LYS A 698 21.97 12.12 -24.97
N ARG A 699 22.03 10.95 -25.60
CA ARG A 699 20.92 10.39 -26.39
C ARG A 699 19.67 10.22 -25.53
N ILE A 700 19.78 9.67 -24.32
CA ILE A 700 18.63 9.46 -23.42
C ILE A 700 18.01 10.80 -23.03
N VAL A 701 18.81 11.80 -22.66
CA VAL A 701 18.33 13.14 -22.28
C VAL A 701 17.54 13.77 -23.42
N GLU A 702 18.09 13.76 -24.64
CA GLU A 702 17.44 14.32 -25.83
C GLU A 702 16.16 13.55 -26.19
N GLU A 703 16.18 12.22 -26.12
CA GLU A 703 15.03 11.37 -26.41
C GLU A 703 13.89 11.57 -25.41
N ILE A 704 14.16 11.59 -24.11
CA ILE A 704 13.14 11.87 -23.08
C ILE A 704 12.57 13.27 -23.28
N TRP A 705 13.42 14.26 -23.56
CA TRP A 705 12.98 15.63 -23.85
C TRP A 705 12.06 15.69 -25.08
N ASN A 706 12.40 14.98 -26.15
CA ASN A 706 11.57 14.89 -27.35
C ASN A 706 10.25 14.17 -27.06
N LEU A 707 10.28 13.04 -26.34
CA LEU A 707 9.10 12.25 -25.98
C LEU A 707 8.10 13.06 -25.15
N MET A 708 8.58 13.87 -24.20
CA MET A 708 7.75 14.77 -23.39
C MET A 708 6.98 15.80 -24.25
N ASN A 709 7.53 16.20 -25.39
CA ASN A 709 6.99 17.26 -26.24
C ASN A 709 6.33 16.75 -27.53
N THR A 710 6.40 15.45 -27.82
CA THR A 710 5.83 14.84 -29.03
C THR A 710 4.86 13.71 -28.67
N THR A 711 5.37 12.52 -28.35
CA THR A 711 4.60 11.32 -28.02
C THR A 711 3.66 11.52 -26.83
N ALA A 712 4.11 12.26 -25.82
CA ALA A 712 3.33 12.58 -24.62
C ALA A 712 2.64 13.95 -24.71
N ALA A 713 2.65 14.63 -25.86
CA ALA A 713 2.10 15.99 -25.99
C ALA A 713 0.60 16.05 -25.65
N MET A 714 -0.14 14.99 -26.00
CA MET A 714 -1.58 14.86 -25.73
C MET A 714 -1.90 13.94 -24.54
N ASP A 715 -0.90 13.22 -24.02
CA ASP A 715 -1.05 12.33 -22.85
C ASP A 715 -0.37 12.97 -21.64
N GLN A 716 -1.17 13.72 -20.88
CA GLN A 716 -0.67 14.46 -19.75
C GLN A 716 -0.13 13.55 -18.63
N ARG A 717 -0.70 12.36 -18.43
CA ARG A 717 -0.21 11.41 -17.41
C ARG A 717 1.18 10.91 -17.75
N LEU A 718 1.39 10.50 -19.01
CA LEU A 718 2.68 10.08 -19.49
C LEU A 718 3.71 11.22 -19.43
N ARG A 719 3.31 12.44 -19.82
CA ARG A 719 4.19 13.60 -19.80
C ARG A 719 4.70 13.91 -18.40
N VAL A 720 3.82 13.88 -17.40
CA VAL A 720 4.20 14.13 -16.00
C VAL A 720 5.06 13.00 -15.46
N ALA A 721 4.73 11.75 -15.75
CA ALA A 721 5.56 10.62 -15.36
C ALA A 721 6.99 10.74 -15.93
N LEU A 722 7.14 11.20 -17.18
CA LEU A 722 8.45 11.48 -17.79
C LEU A 722 9.17 12.67 -17.14
N ILE A 723 8.46 13.73 -16.75
CA ILE A 723 9.05 14.85 -16.00
C ILE A 723 9.57 14.37 -14.63
N VAL A 724 8.79 13.56 -13.92
CA VAL A 724 9.19 12.98 -12.63
C VAL A 724 10.40 12.07 -12.82
N LEU A 725 10.41 11.23 -13.86
CA LEU A 725 11.55 10.38 -14.23
C LEU A 725 12.81 11.22 -14.50
N TYR A 726 12.67 12.28 -15.30
CA TYR A 726 13.76 13.20 -15.61
C TYR A 726 14.34 13.86 -14.35
N ARG A 727 13.47 14.42 -13.49
CA ARG A 727 13.86 15.01 -12.21
C ARG A 727 14.51 13.99 -11.27
N LYS A 728 14.07 12.73 -11.29
CA LYS A 728 14.65 11.66 -10.48
C LYS A 728 16.09 11.35 -10.88
N VAL A 729 16.39 11.38 -12.17
CA VAL A 729 17.73 11.09 -12.69
C VAL A 729 18.66 12.30 -12.55
N TRP A 730 18.27 13.48 -13.02
CA TRP A 730 19.16 14.65 -13.15
C TRP A 730 18.85 15.82 -12.20
N GLY A 731 17.80 15.73 -11.39
CA GLY A 731 17.39 16.81 -10.49
C GLY A 731 16.78 18.01 -11.22
N GLU A 732 16.96 19.20 -10.64
CA GLU A 732 16.50 20.48 -11.20
C GLU A 732 17.56 21.19 -12.05
N THR A 733 18.73 20.55 -12.21
CA THR A 733 19.87 21.11 -12.95
C THR A 733 19.93 20.58 -14.38
N THR A 734 20.51 21.36 -15.29
CA THR A 734 20.82 20.92 -16.65
C THR A 734 21.76 19.71 -16.61
N PRO A 735 21.44 18.59 -17.29
CA PRO A 735 22.33 17.43 -17.36
C PRO A 735 23.67 17.80 -18.00
N ILE A 736 24.76 17.26 -17.45
CA ILE A 736 26.14 17.55 -17.89
C ILE A 736 26.32 17.21 -19.37
N SER A 737 25.74 16.10 -19.83
CA SER A 737 25.81 15.60 -21.20
C SER A 737 25.24 16.53 -22.28
N VAL A 738 24.43 17.52 -21.89
CA VAL A 738 23.87 18.54 -22.80
C VAL A 738 24.24 19.97 -22.38
N ALA A 739 25.02 20.13 -21.30
CA ALA A 739 25.34 21.44 -20.75
C ALA A 739 26.09 22.32 -21.77
N HIS A 740 27.01 21.74 -22.55
CA HIS A 740 27.74 22.43 -23.61
C HIS A 740 26.80 22.99 -24.69
N ILE A 741 25.82 22.20 -25.15
CA ILE A 741 24.81 22.63 -26.14
C ILE A 741 23.96 23.79 -25.63
N VAL A 742 23.66 23.83 -24.32
CA VAL A 742 22.82 24.88 -23.73
C VAL A 742 23.63 26.17 -23.54
N GLN A 743 24.91 26.06 -23.18
CA GLN A 743 25.80 27.21 -23.00
C GLN A 743 26.16 27.91 -24.32
N ASP A 744 26.26 27.17 -25.42
CA ASP A 744 26.56 27.71 -26.75
C ASP A 744 25.37 28.47 -27.38
N LYS A 745 24.18 28.38 -26.78
CA LYS A 745 22.99 29.06 -27.31
C LYS A 745 22.94 30.51 -26.84
N PRO A 746 22.50 31.43 -27.72
CA PRO A 746 22.40 32.83 -27.36
C PRO A 746 21.41 33.00 -26.19
N ALA A 747 21.62 34.01 -25.34
CA ALA A 747 20.85 34.21 -24.12
C ALA A 747 19.31 34.26 -24.37
N ASN A 748 18.90 34.71 -25.56
CA ASN A 748 17.51 34.81 -26.01
C ASN A 748 16.94 33.52 -26.61
N TRP A 749 17.66 32.40 -26.56
CA TRP A 749 17.16 31.11 -27.04
C TRP A 749 15.88 30.72 -26.28
N ALA A 750 14.90 30.17 -27.01
CA ALA A 750 13.57 29.85 -26.50
C ALA A 750 13.55 28.96 -25.23
N GLY A 751 14.61 28.17 -24.98
CA GLY A 751 14.77 27.35 -23.78
C GLY A 751 15.66 27.95 -22.69
N GLY A 752 16.19 29.16 -22.88
CA GLY A 752 17.05 29.86 -21.92
C GLY A 752 16.25 30.66 -20.89
N TYR A 753 16.88 30.93 -19.74
CA TYR A 753 16.32 31.72 -18.64
C TYR A 753 15.75 33.07 -19.09
N GLU A 754 16.42 33.75 -20.03
CA GLU A 754 15.98 35.07 -20.53
C GLU A 754 14.73 34.97 -21.40
N SER A 755 14.56 33.91 -22.20
CA SER A 755 13.34 33.71 -22.99
C SER A 755 12.15 33.33 -22.11
N LEU A 756 12.38 32.53 -21.06
CA LEU A 756 11.36 32.26 -20.04
C LEU A 756 10.95 33.53 -19.30
N ARG A 757 11.92 34.37 -18.90
CA ARG A 757 11.67 35.68 -18.28
C ARG A 757 10.83 36.56 -19.19
N LEU A 758 11.20 36.66 -20.48
CA LEU A 758 10.46 37.45 -21.47
C LEU A 758 9.04 36.92 -21.68
N MET A 759 8.83 35.59 -21.74
CA MET A 759 7.49 34.99 -21.79
C MET A 759 6.66 35.29 -20.54
N MET A 760 7.26 35.22 -19.35
CA MET A 760 6.57 35.55 -18.09
C MET A 760 6.18 37.02 -18.03
N GLU A 761 7.06 37.89 -18.50
CA GLU A 761 6.84 39.34 -18.59
C GLU A 761 5.78 39.67 -19.63
N GLU A 762 5.78 39.01 -20.79
CA GLU A 762 4.76 39.14 -21.83
C GLU A 762 3.39 38.59 -21.35
N SER A 763 3.37 37.46 -20.64
CA SER A 763 2.16 36.92 -20.03
C SER A 763 1.59 37.85 -18.97
N LYS A 764 2.44 38.40 -18.10
CA LYS A 764 2.06 39.42 -17.11
C LYS A 764 1.50 40.67 -17.79
N ASN A 765 2.12 41.13 -18.87
CA ASN A 765 1.66 42.26 -19.66
C ASN A 765 0.34 41.97 -20.38
N ARG A 766 0.13 40.76 -20.90
CA ARG A 766 -1.16 40.32 -21.48
C ARG A 766 -2.28 40.29 -20.43
N MET A 767 -2.00 39.82 -19.20
CA MET A 767 -2.97 39.84 -18.11
C MET A 767 -3.33 41.28 -17.69
N LEU A 768 -2.34 42.20 -17.70
CA LEU A 768 -2.57 43.62 -17.44
C LEU A 768 -3.38 44.30 -18.56
N MET A 769 -3.17 43.91 -19.82
CA MET A 769 -3.93 44.45 -20.96
C MET A 769 -5.37 43.92 -21.07
N ASN A 770 -5.60 42.64 -20.73
CA ASN A 770 -6.95 42.04 -20.76
C ASN A 770 -7.81 42.40 -19.55
N GLY A 771 -7.22 42.87 -18.44
CA GLY A 771 -7.97 43.44 -17.31
C GLY A 771 -8.55 44.84 -17.57
N GLY A 772 -8.28 45.44 -18.74
CA GLY A 772 -8.59 46.83 -19.04
C GLY A 772 -9.59 47.11 -20.16
N ARG A 773 -10.33 46.12 -20.69
CA ARG A 773 -11.31 46.38 -21.76
C ARG A 773 -12.69 45.72 -21.52
N GLY A 774 -13.51 46.41 -20.74
CA GLY A 774 -14.95 46.54 -21.01
C GLY A 774 -15.18 47.74 -21.94
N GLY A 775 -16.06 47.59 -22.95
CA GLY A 775 -16.26 48.50 -24.08
C GLY A 775 -16.56 49.98 -23.73
N SER A 776 -16.48 50.94 -24.66
CA SER A 776 -17.34 51.00 -25.85
C SER A 776 -16.88 52.09 -26.87
N ASN A 777 -17.27 51.93 -28.14
CA ASN A 777 -17.55 52.93 -29.20
C ASN A 777 -17.80 54.40 -28.72
N ALA A 778 -17.52 55.50 -29.44
CA ALA A 778 -17.38 55.80 -30.87
C ALA A 778 -16.92 57.27 -31.11
N GLY A 779 -16.61 57.65 -32.37
CA GLY A 779 -17.02 58.94 -32.93
C GLY A 779 -16.00 60.09 -33.03
N LEU A 780 -16.17 60.88 -34.10
CA LEU A 780 -15.34 61.98 -34.61
C LEU A 780 -15.37 63.30 -33.78
N ASN A 781 -14.33 64.11 -34.01
CA ASN A 781 -14.21 65.58 -33.94
C ASN A 781 -13.95 66.30 -32.60
N GLY A 782 -12.87 67.10 -32.60
CA GLY A 782 -12.95 68.57 -32.43
C GLY A 782 -12.83 69.17 -31.02
N THR A 783 -11.60 69.60 -30.68
CA THR A 783 -11.17 70.81 -29.93
C THR A 783 -12.03 71.45 -28.81
N ASP A 784 -11.31 71.70 -27.71
CA ASP A 784 -11.26 72.92 -26.87
C ASP A 784 -11.88 72.97 -25.45
N THR A 785 -10.95 73.24 -24.51
CA THR A 785 -10.99 74.13 -23.32
C THR A 785 -11.82 73.80 -22.06
N SER A 786 -11.06 73.54 -20.98
CA SER A 786 -11.14 73.98 -19.57
C SER A 786 -12.49 74.28 -18.89
N ASN A 787 -12.80 73.58 -17.79
CA ASN A 787 -12.65 74.09 -16.40
C ASN A 787 -13.10 73.09 -15.32
N ASP A 788 -12.44 73.20 -14.16
CA ASP A 788 -12.91 73.02 -12.77
C ASP A 788 -13.10 71.66 -12.05
N HIS A 789 -12.23 71.50 -11.04
CA HIS A 789 -12.49 71.31 -9.60
C HIS A 789 -13.36 70.13 -9.05
N LYS A 790 -12.63 69.20 -8.41
CA LYS A 790 -12.70 68.72 -7.01
C LYS A 790 -13.95 67.99 -6.44
N ARG A 791 -13.58 66.95 -5.64
CA ARG A 791 -14.30 66.10 -4.64
C ARG A 791 -14.87 64.81 -5.26
N GLY A 792 -14.51 63.58 -4.86
CA GLY A 792 -13.76 63.07 -3.71
C GLY A 792 -14.60 61.97 -3.05
N PHE A 793 -14.16 60.70 -3.05
CA PHE A 793 -14.56 59.69 -2.07
C PHE A 793 -13.51 58.56 -2.00
N SER A 794 -13.16 58.20 -0.76
CA SER A 794 -12.20 57.20 -0.33
C SER A 794 -12.78 55.78 -0.30
N SER A 795 -11.95 54.76 -0.48
CA SER A 795 -12.18 53.45 0.15
C SER A 795 -10.88 52.82 0.63
N THR A 796 -10.89 52.43 1.90
CA THR A 796 -9.82 51.80 2.67
C THR A 796 -10.13 50.31 2.84
N ALA A 797 -9.18 49.43 2.49
CA ALA A 797 -9.05 48.08 3.05
C ALA A 797 -7.63 47.56 2.78
N SER A 798 -6.79 47.52 3.81
CA SER A 798 -5.42 47.00 3.79
C SER A 798 -5.37 45.58 4.38
N SER A 799 -4.50 44.72 3.84
CA SER A 799 -4.26 43.36 4.35
C SER A 799 -3.14 43.35 5.41
N PRO A 800 -3.10 42.37 6.34
CA PRO A 800 -2.12 42.34 7.43
C PRO A 800 -0.66 42.04 7.01
N ALA A 801 -0.43 41.61 5.76
CA ALA A 801 0.92 41.31 5.25
C ALA A 801 1.71 42.58 4.88
N ASP A 802 1.03 43.67 4.53
CA ASP A 802 1.66 44.93 4.12
C ASP A 802 2.30 45.70 5.28
N ALA A 803 1.78 45.53 6.51
CA ALA A 803 2.31 46.20 7.70
C ALA A 803 3.70 45.69 8.13
N ALA A 804 4.06 44.46 7.76
CA ALA A 804 5.38 43.89 8.05
C ALA A 804 6.47 44.38 7.07
N LEU A 805 6.10 44.76 5.84
CA LEU A 805 7.03 45.28 4.84
C LEU A 805 7.22 46.80 4.90
N GLU A 806 6.22 47.56 5.35
CA GLU A 806 6.28 49.02 5.52
C GLU A 806 7.47 49.49 6.39
N GLN A 807 7.82 48.72 7.42
CA GLN A 807 8.91 49.01 8.35
C GLN A 807 10.33 48.92 7.74
N PHE A 808 10.45 48.38 6.52
CA PHE A 808 11.72 48.25 5.80
C PHE A 808 11.85 49.18 4.59
N ARG A 809 10.79 49.93 4.26
CA ARG A 809 10.76 50.85 3.12
C ARG A 809 11.79 51.97 3.29
N GLY A 810 12.66 52.17 2.31
CA GLY A 810 13.67 53.23 2.29
C GLY A 810 14.93 52.97 3.13
N LYS A 811 15.08 51.82 3.80
CA LYS A 811 16.29 51.43 4.52
C LYS A 811 17.29 50.72 3.59
N LYS A 812 18.58 50.97 3.77
CA LYS A 812 19.67 50.26 3.08
C LYS A 812 20.22 49.20 4.01
N PHE A 813 20.35 47.97 3.55
CA PHE A 813 20.89 46.87 4.35
C PHE A 813 22.37 46.66 4.04
N LYS A 814 23.16 46.38 5.07
CA LYS A 814 24.55 45.94 4.94
C LYS A 814 24.62 44.46 5.27
N PHE A 815 25.10 43.66 4.33
CA PHE A 815 25.35 42.24 4.55
C PHE A 815 26.86 42.02 4.54
N LYS A 816 27.36 41.32 5.57
CA LYS A 816 28.78 40.96 5.66
C LYS A 816 28.91 39.46 5.40
N MET A 817 29.72 39.08 4.43
CA MET A 817 30.01 37.68 4.11
C MET A 817 31.53 37.53 4.03
N GLY A 818 32.11 36.87 5.04
CA GLY A 818 33.56 36.91 5.26
C GLY A 818 34.04 38.34 5.55
N ASP A 819 35.13 38.76 4.90
CA ASP A 819 35.69 40.12 5.07
C ASP A 819 35.06 41.17 4.15
N THR A 820 34.22 40.77 3.19
CA THR A 820 33.54 41.66 2.26
C THR A 820 32.16 42.08 2.76
N THR A 821 31.86 43.37 2.64
CA THR A 821 30.57 43.95 3.04
C THR A 821 29.83 44.51 1.83
N PHE A 822 28.64 43.97 1.55
CA PHE A 822 27.75 44.42 0.49
C PHE A 822 26.69 45.37 1.04
N ARG A 823 26.33 46.40 0.26
CA ARG A 823 25.26 47.35 0.60
C ARG A 823 24.13 47.21 -0.42
N SER A 824 22.90 47.01 0.04
CA SER A 824 21.73 47.05 -0.83
C SER A 824 21.41 48.49 -1.23
N HIS A 825 20.76 48.66 -2.39
CA HIS A 825 20.03 49.89 -2.70
C HIS A 825 18.76 49.98 -1.82
N LYS A 826 18.16 51.18 -1.73
CA LYS A 826 16.97 51.42 -0.89
C LYS A 826 15.82 50.53 -1.37
N LEU A 827 15.22 49.80 -0.43
CA LEU A 827 14.08 48.89 -0.64
C LEU A 827 12.77 49.65 -0.84
#